data_AF-A0A346Y100-F1
#
_entry.id   AF-A0A346Y100-F1
#
_cell.length_a   1.000
_cell.length_b   1.000
_cell.length_c   1.000
_cell.angle_alpha   90.00
_cell.angle_beta   90.00
_cell.angle_gamma   90.00
#
_symmetry.space_group_name_H-M   'P 1'
#
loop_
_entity.id
_entity.type
_entity.pdbx_description
1 polymer ?
#
loop_
_entity_poly.entity_id
_entity_poly.type
_entity_poly.pdbx_seq_one_letter_code
_entity_poly.pdbx_strand_id
1 'polypeptide(L)'
;MFALVPCLLATLLVAAPVVAHPERPAEFPAGALGTPSYRFDGNTYVVCKPDSEARLQVLPEALRTRNEAVLDDCAFEHINEAIAEVEANGEQGSRILVMPGVYREEPYVGAVDPACLEIEPPADDEGGGIMDIGAIPLPPMQQHELNQQEDPTEDEGNNNPGALVLSYEQQRECPFLQNLIPILGDTDDDGVCDNNLCNLQIEGTGASPLDTVIDGDYSQLNGIRADRADGLYLRNFTVQRFEFNAVYIIESDGFVFEEMITRWNDEYGFLSFAVDHGLYQNCEGYGNGDSAIYPGSATDLNQEAGLFDDNEGLRFGTEIRGCRGHHNTLGYSGTAGNSVHTHHNEFDRNLVGAATDSLFPDHPGLPQDHAYFHDNLFHSNNTGYYERDLLAGKCTGPFSERDYDEGVVCPVVPLPVGTGLVLAGGNYNLFENNRFYDNWRQGTFQFFVPATLRGEDAPDKQFDTSNFNTWRGSTYGVNINGLAQPNGTDMVWDGEGEGNCWTDNVGIDGGAPTTAVGDGSGIFEVPGIPFPGCDPRPPFTPGPGIVTAAQCASYSRGSEPNPPGCNWFSTPEPPADRTPEGPTVDRLAGAERIETNLLTSRSAFPGQSANVVLATADNFADALAGAPLAAHLEAPLLITPTGGLDDRVAEEITRLGAQRVWLLGQTAALSDTVVADLEALGIREITRVGGANRFETATLIAGMIGSGNAFLVEGGDFASALSASAVGALVGRPVLLTSADTISPELETFLEGGLMVDIRLVGSAVSDAVMAELPVVQPRIVDIERTAGADATETSALMAELGVQIGQDDTELWIATVDNWPDALGAAAAAAVDEGVLLQVPSSLDGESPALDYITEKNAILEHIRIAGGTAAVSQEVEDTILTATGGATGDVRGDRSHGTFVSTGSVAPLPDVDAAYADVTGTATMVRTIHGTTEVEVLVEGMPANTFAPVHVHVGSCEEAGGDHFQFVPGGSMMPPNEIHPRFTSDAVGVGRGTDTAFAIAGNDARSVVIHDPDGNKVACAEFDGPEIPDGAATTPALASFMAPELGMGDDDSGMPTWLWYAVAGWILISLLLGWVPRRVRARRTS
;
A
#
# COMPACT_ATOMS: atom_id res chain seq x y z
N MET A 1 -11.43 6.02 -54.94
CA MET A 1 -11.66 4.79 -54.15
C MET A 1 -11.97 5.22 -52.72
N PHE A 2 -13.02 6.04 -52.55
CA PHE A 2 -13.27 6.92 -51.39
C PHE A 2 -14.72 6.82 -50.87
N ALA A 3 -15.42 5.72 -51.16
CA ALA A 3 -16.85 5.58 -50.85
C ALA A 3 -17.24 4.19 -50.31
N LEU A 4 -16.28 3.39 -49.83
CA LEU A 4 -16.52 2.02 -49.34
C LEU A 4 -16.07 1.77 -47.90
N VAL A 5 -15.49 2.77 -47.23
CA VAL A 5 -15.00 2.66 -45.83
C VAL A 5 -16.10 2.88 -44.76
N PRO A 6 -17.10 3.78 -44.93
CA PRO A 6 -18.08 3.99 -43.87
C PRO A 6 -19.10 2.84 -43.71
N CYS A 7 -19.22 1.94 -44.70
CA CYS A 7 -20.18 0.83 -44.64
C CYS A 7 -19.63 -0.42 -43.93
N LEU A 8 -18.32 -0.51 -43.65
CA LEU A 8 -17.74 -1.64 -42.92
C LEU A 8 -17.70 -1.41 -41.40
N LEU A 9 -17.69 -0.15 -40.96
CA LEU A 9 -17.82 0.23 -39.54
C LEU A 9 -19.27 0.14 -39.01
N ALA A 10 -20.28 0.12 -39.88
CA ALA A 10 -21.69 0.12 -39.46
C ALA A 10 -22.30 -1.28 -39.26
N THR A 11 -21.57 -2.37 -39.48
CA THR A 11 -22.12 -3.74 -39.44
C THR A 11 -21.45 -4.71 -38.48
N LEU A 12 -20.45 -4.27 -37.71
CA LEU A 12 -19.82 -5.05 -36.65
C LEU A 12 -19.56 -4.11 -35.47
N LEU A 13 -19.99 -4.52 -34.27
CA LEU A 13 -19.91 -3.82 -32.98
C LEU A 13 -21.07 -2.85 -32.71
N VAL A 14 -22.21 -3.43 -32.32
CA VAL A 14 -22.96 -2.85 -31.19
C VAL A 14 -22.24 -3.38 -29.96
N ALA A 15 -21.12 -2.74 -29.60
CA ALA A 15 -20.56 -2.95 -28.27
C ALA A 15 -21.59 -2.35 -27.30
N ALA A 16 -21.93 -3.08 -26.23
CA ALA A 16 -22.63 -2.46 -25.12
C ALA A 16 -21.76 -1.30 -24.59
N PRO A 17 -22.36 -0.17 -24.15
CA PRO A 17 -21.59 0.86 -23.47
C PRO A 17 -20.81 0.22 -22.30
N VAL A 18 -19.59 0.69 -22.06
CA VAL A 18 -18.88 0.33 -20.82
C VAL A 18 -19.61 1.06 -19.71
N VAL A 19 -20.22 0.29 -18.79
CA VAL A 19 -21.09 0.84 -17.77
C VAL A 19 -20.28 1.10 -16.52
N ALA A 20 -20.30 2.35 -16.05
CA ALA A 20 -19.74 2.70 -14.75
C ALA A 20 -20.63 2.17 -13.64
N HIS A 21 -20.07 2.04 -12.45
CA HIS A 21 -20.89 1.82 -11.27
C HIS A 21 -21.85 3.01 -11.05
N PRO A 22 -23.12 2.79 -10.70
CA PRO A 22 -24.06 3.87 -10.48
C PRO A 22 -23.67 4.64 -9.21
N GLU A 23 -23.13 5.84 -9.39
CA GLU A 23 -22.88 6.80 -8.31
C GLU A 23 -24.04 7.80 -8.25
N ARG A 24 -24.34 8.34 -7.06
CA ARG A 24 -25.28 9.47 -6.99
C ARG A 24 -24.70 10.64 -7.78
N PRO A 25 -25.53 11.50 -8.41
CA PRO A 25 -25.04 12.76 -8.94
C PRO A 25 -24.23 13.51 -7.87
N ALA A 26 -23.00 13.89 -8.24
CA ALA A 26 -22.05 14.54 -7.35
C ALA A 26 -21.52 15.84 -7.97
N GLU A 27 -21.24 16.82 -7.13
CA GLU A 27 -20.66 18.12 -7.51
C GLU A 27 -19.28 18.31 -6.88
N PHE A 28 -18.38 18.98 -7.59
CA PHE A 28 -17.10 19.36 -6.99
C PHE A 28 -17.32 20.36 -5.85
N PRO A 29 -16.58 20.23 -4.72
CA PRO A 29 -16.66 21.20 -3.66
C PRO A 29 -16.12 22.56 -4.10
N ALA A 30 -16.36 23.61 -3.30
CA ALA A 30 -15.98 24.97 -3.64
C ALA A 30 -14.46 25.22 -3.70
N GLY A 31 -13.62 24.32 -3.17
CA GLY A 31 -12.16 24.45 -3.14
C GLY A 31 -11.68 25.65 -2.31
N ALA A 32 -12.37 25.93 -1.19
CA ALA A 32 -12.10 27.06 -0.31
C ALA A 32 -11.06 26.74 0.79
N LEU A 33 -10.79 25.46 1.03
CA LEU A 33 -9.86 24.98 2.04
C LEU A 33 -8.48 24.69 1.43
N GLY A 34 -7.67 23.96 2.17
CA GLY A 34 -6.38 23.43 1.75
C GLY A 34 -6.19 22.06 2.40
N THR A 35 -5.11 21.37 2.03
CA THR A 35 -4.82 20.05 2.61
C THR A 35 -4.72 20.15 4.13
N PRO A 36 -5.51 19.37 4.89
CA PRO A 36 -5.53 19.43 6.34
C PRO A 36 -4.15 19.10 6.92
N SER A 37 -3.76 19.83 7.97
CA SER A 37 -2.58 19.47 8.77
C SER A 37 -3.04 18.70 10.01
N TYR A 38 -2.26 17.69 10.41
CA TYR A 38 -2.52 16.95 11.64
C TYR A 38 -2.57 17.90 12.84
N ARG A 39 -3.60 17.73 13.69
CA ARG A 39 -3.82 18.54 14.88
C ARG A 39 -3.57 17.75 16.16
N PHE A 40 -3.05 18.44 17.15
CA PHE A 40 -2.82 17.90 18.50
C PHE A 40 -3.73 18.57 19.55
N ASP A 41 -4.40 19.65 19.17
CA ASP A 41 -5.37 20.40 19.95
C ASP A 41 -6.82 20.09 19.50
N GLY A 42 -7.79 20.53 20.30
CA GLY A 42 -9.21 20.25 20.08
C GLY A 42 -9.79 19.24 21.08
N ASN A 43 -11.12 19.23 21.15
CA ASN A 43 -11.85 18.32 22.03
C ASN A 43 -11.56 16.86 21.62
N THR A 44 -11.05 16.07 22.57
CA THR A 44 -10.59 14.69 22.30
C THR A 44 -11.55 13.68 22.92
N TYR A 45 -11.93 12.68 22.13
CA TYR A 45 -12.82 11.57 22.49
C TYR A 45 -12.04 10.26 22.35
N VAL A 46 -12.06 9.41 23.38
CA VAL A 46 -11.25 8.19 23.42
C VAL A 46 -12.13 6.95 23.34
N VAL A 47 -11.85 6.11 22.36
CA VAL A 47 -12.49 4.81 22.12
C VAL A 47 -11.53 3.71 22.57
N CYS A 48 -11.98 2.79 23.43
CA CYS A 48 -11.15 1.70 23.93
C CYS A 48 -11.91 0.38 24.05
N LYS A 49 -11.17 -0.72 24.14
CA LYS A 49 -11.70 -2.06 24.40
C LYS A 49 -11.60 -2.39 25.89
N PRO A 50 -12.45 -3.31 26.40
CA PRO A 50 -12.36 -3.77 27.79
C PRO A 50 -10.99 -4.32 28.20
N ASP A 51 -10.20 -4.82 27.24
CA ASP A 51 -8.86 -5.38 27.44
C ASP A 51 -7.72 -4.43 27.01
N SER A 52 -8.01 -3.15 26.74
CA SER A 52 -7.00 -2.19 26.27
C SER A 52 -5.77 -2.12 27.19
N GLU A 53 -5.93 -2.11 28.52
CA GLU A 53 -4.79 -2.09 29.47
C GLU A 53 -3.77 -3.21 29.20
N ALA A 54 -4.23 -4.41 28.83
CA ALA A 54 -3.36 -5.54 28.49
C ALA A 54 -2.67 -5.36 27.13
N ARG A 55 -3.41 -4.85 26.14
CA ARG A 55 -2.88 -4.55 24.80
C ARG A 55 -1.77 -3.49 24.86
N LEU A 56 -1.91 -2.49 25.71
CA LEU A 56 -0.89 -1.44 25.86
C LEU A 56 0.46 -1.97 26.37
N GLN A 57 0.49 -3.11 27.07
CA GLN A 57 1.74 -3.70 27.56
C GLN A 57 2.68 -4.14 26.43
N VAL A 58 2.18 -4.26 25.20
CA VAL A 58 2.98 -4.64 24.03
C VAL A 58 3.57 -3.47 23.26
N LEU A 59 3.13 -2.25 23.55
CA LEU A 59 3.65 -1.02 22.92
C LEU A 59 4.95 -0.55 23.60
N PRO A 60 5.92 0.03 22.86
CA PRO A 60 7.14 0.64 23.42
C PRO A 60 6.86 1.55 24.63
N GLU A 61 7.76 1.65 25.63
CA GLU A 61 7.48 2.33 26.90
C GLU A 61 6.91 3.75 26.76
N ALA A 62 7.45 4.55 25.84
CA ALA A 62 6.95 5.90 25.57
C ALA A 62 5.51 5.89 25.02
N LEU A 63 5.21 5.01 24.07
CA LEU A 63 3.86 4.85 23.51
C LEU A 63 2.87 4.25 24.53
N ARG A 64 3.30 3.28 25.32
CA ARG A 64 2.50 2.72 26.43
C ARG A 64 2.15 3.81 27.43
N THR A 65 3.11 4.62 27.87
CA THR A 65 2.90 5.68 28.85
C THR A 65 1.89 6.72 28.33
N ARG A 66 2.01 7.12 27.05
CA ARG A 66 1.02 7.98 26.38
C ARG A 66 -0.37 7.35 26.42
N ASN A 67 -0.48 6.10 25.98
CA ASN A 67 -1.75 5.41 25.89
C ASN A 67 -2.40 5.16 27.27
N GLU A 68 -1.62 4.81 28.28
CA GLU A 68 -2.09 4.66 29.67
C GLU A 68 -2.61 6.00 30.23
N ALA A 69 -2.00 7.12 29.86
CA ALA A 69 -2.46 8.44 30.28
C ALA A 69 -3.81 8.84 29.68
N VAL A 70 -4.09 8.46 28.42
CA VAL A 70 -5.39 8.73 27.77
C VAL A 70 -6.43 7.63 28.01
N LEU A 71 -6.02 6.46 28.52
CA LEU A 71 -6.94 5.37 28.88
C LEU A 71 -7.94 5.79 29.97
N ASP A 72 -7.50 6.63 30.90
CA ASP A 72 -8.36 7.20 31.95
C ASP A 72 -9.50 8.06 31.38
N ASP A 73 -9.34 8.59 30.16
CA ASP A 73 -10.33 9.39 29.43
C ASP A 73 -11.21 8.54 28.49
N CYS A 74 -11.04 7.20 28.47
CA CYS A 74 -11.88 6.32 27.67
C CYS A 74 -13.36 6.47 28.04
N ALA A 75 -14.17 6.83 27.05
CA ALA A 75 -15.59 7.10 27.21
C ALA A 75 -16.49 6.25 26.30
N PHE A 76 -15.92 5.57 25.31
CA PHE A 76 -16.65 4.83 24.27
C PHE A 76 -16.02 3.47 24.00
N GLU A 77 -16.85 2.47 23.67
CA GLU A 77 -16.39 1.15 23.23
C GLU A 77 -16.40 1.02 21.69
N HIS A 78 -17.11 1.92 21.03
CA HIS A 78 -17.36 1.94 19.59
C HIS A 78 -17.06 3.31 18.98
N ILE A 79 -16.55 3.33 17.74
CA ILE A 79 -16.19 4.57 17.03
C ILE A 79 -17.44 5.39 16.73
N ASN A 80 -18.54 4.74 16.35
CA ASN A 80 -19.81 5.41 16.07
C ASN A 80 -20.40 6.13 17.29
N GLU A 81 -20.13 5.67 18.52
CA GLU A 81 -20.56 6.37 19.73
C GLU A 81 -19.79 7.69 19.90
N ALA A 82 -18.49 7.69 19.62
CA ALA A 82 -17.68 8.91 19.66
C ALA A 82 -18.09 9.88 18.55
N ILE A 83 -18.35 9.40 17.33
CA ILE A 83 -18.86 10.24 16.22
C ILE A 83 -20.20 10.89 16.59
N ALA A 84 -21.15 10.10 17.12
CA ALA A 84 -22.45 10.62 17.53
C ALA A 84 -22.33 11.68 18.65
N GLU A 85 -21.38 11.51 19.58
CA GLU A 85 -21.13 12.52 20.61
C GLU A 85 -20.48 13.79 20.04
N VAL A 86 -19.53 13.67 19.12
CA VAL A 86 -18.94 14.82 18.42
C VAL A 86 -20.02 15.59 17.66
N GLU A 87 -20.85 14.89 16.90
CA GLU A 87 -21.94 15.51 16.14
C GLU A 87 -22.90 16.26 17.09
N ALA A 88 -23.35 15.62 18.17
CA ALA A 88 -24.36 16.18 19.05
C ALA A 88 -23.84 17.30 19.96
N ASN A 89 -22.63 17.15 20.49
CA ASN A 89 -22.12 17.95 21.61
C ASN A 89 -20.68 18.47 21.43
N GLY A 90 -19.99 18.06 20.36
CA GLY A 90 -18.63 18.47 20.06
C GLY A 90 -18.53 19.84 19.40
N GLU A 91 -17.37 20.06 18.77
CA GLU A 91 -17.06 21.23 17.97
C GLU A 91 -16.26 20.82 16.74
N GLN A 92 -16.34 21.61 15.67
CA GLN A 92 -15.49 21.41 14.49
C GLN A 92 -14.02 21.38 14.88
N GLY A 93 -13.27 20.42 14.32
CA GLY A 93 -11.88 20.20 14.70
C GLY A 93 -11.67 19.16 15.81
N SER A 94 -12.75 18.54 16.32
CA SER A 94 -12.68 17.46 17.32
C SER A 94 -11.80 16.29 16.86
N ARG A 95 -11.29 15.54 17.83
CA ARG A 95 -10.36 14.41 17.64
C ARG A 95 -10.92 13.15 18.27
N ILE A 96 -10.81 12.02 17.58
CA ILE A 96 -11.14 10.69 18.09
C ILE A 96 -9.85 9.87 18.13
N LEU A 97 -9.47 9.43 19.32
CA LEU A 97 -8.35 8.51 19.54
C LEU A 97 -8.91 7.10 19.72
N VAL A 98 -8.47 6.17 18.89
CA VAL A 98 -8.90 4.78 18.90
C VAL A 98 -7.76 3.89 19.39
N MET A 99 -7.96 3.23 20.53
CA MET A 99 -6.93 2.38 21.12
C MET A 99 -6.71 1.08 20.35
N PRO A 100 -5.54 0.42 20.49
CA PRO A 100 -5.29 -0.87 19.88
C PRO A 100 -6.42 -1.88 20.13
N GLY A 101 -6.86 -2.57 19.07
CA GLY A 101 -7.98 -3.51 19.08
C GLY A 101 -8.63 -3.68 17.71
N VAL A 102 -9.55 -4.64 17.62
CA VAL A 102 -10.40 -4.88 16.44
C VAL A 102 -11.81 -4.32 16.68
N TYR A 103 -12.28 -3.46 15.80
CA TYR A 103 -13.55 -2.74 15.88
C TYR A 103 -14.48 -3.17 14.75
N ARG A 104 -15.53 -3.91 15.10
CA ARG A 104 -16.57 -4.38 14.15
C ARG A 104 -17.87 -3.59 14.25
N GLU A 105 -17.94 -2.62 15.17
CA GLU A 105 -19.14 -1.78 15.40
C GLU A 105 -20.43 -2.62 15.56
N GLU A 106 -20.36 -3.74 16.28
CA GLU A 106 -21.44 -4.75 16.34
C GLU A 106 -22.84 -4.19 16.68
N PRO A 107 -23.01 -3.15 17.53
CA PRO A 107 -24.32 -2.55 17.78
C PRO A 107 -24.98 -1.89 16.57
N TYR A 108 -24.19 -1.53 15.55
CA TYR A 108 -24.61 -0.80 14.36
C TYR A 108 -24.81 -1.72 13.14
N VAL A 109 -24.27 -2.94 13.20
CA VAL A 109 -24.47 -3.96 12.16
C VAL A 109 -25.92 -4.47 12.19
N GLY A 110 -26.64 -4.29 11.09
CA GLY A 110 -28.05 -4.69 10.97
C GLY A 110 -29.04 -3.88 11.82
N ALA A 111 -28.59 -2.81 12.48
CA ALA A 111 -29.41 -1.90 13.27
C ALA A 111 -30.13 -0.86 12.40
N VAL A 112 -30.79 -1.33 11.34
CA VAL A 112 -31.47 -0.49 10.36
C VAL A 112 -32.91 -0.23 10.83
N ASP A 113 -33.34 1.04 10.87
CA ASP A 113 -34.75 1.38 11.11
C ASP A 113 -35.60 0.69 10.02
N PRO A 114 -36.68 -0.05 10.36
CA PRO A 114 -37.55 -0.65 9.36
C PRO A 114 -38.03 0.34 8.28
N ALA A 115 -38.16 1.63 8.58
CA ALA A 115 -38.47 2.67 7.59
C ALA A 115 -37.37 2.84 6.52
N CYS A 116 -36.10 2.65 6.89
CA CYS A 116 -34.96 2.68 5.96
C CYS A 116 -34.98 1.51 4.97
N LEU A 117 -35.62 0.39 5.32
CA LEU A 117 -35.80 -0.75 4.43
C LEU A 117 -36.94 -0.54 3.40
N GLU A 118 -37.73 0.53 3.55
CA GLU A 118 -38.83 0.88 2.65
C GLU A 118 -38.48 2.10 1.76
N ILE A 119 -37.23 2.58 1.79
CA ILE A 119 -36.78 3.70 0.95
C ILE A 119 -36.76 3.26 -0.52
N GLU A 120 -37.56 3.93 -1.35
CA GLU A 120 -37.52 3.78 -2.80
C GLU A 120 -36.37 4.62 -3.38
N PRO A 121 -35.68 4.14 -4.43
CA PRO A 121 -34.70 4.95 -5.15
C PRO A 121 -35.36 6.20 -5.74
N PRO A 122 -34.60 7.30 -5.97
CA PRO A 122 -35.12 8.52 -6.56
C PRO A 122 -35.89 8.23 -7.87
N ALA A 123 -37.02 8.90 -8.08
CA ALA A 123 -38.00 8.57 -9.14
C ALA A 123 -37.55 8.88 -10.59
N ASP A 124 -36.27 9.19 -10.81
CA ASP A 124 -35.80 9.90 -12.00
C ASP A 124 -34.82 9.08 -12.89
N ASP A 125 -34.37 7.89 -12.47
CA ASP A 125 -33.49 7.03 -13.27
C ASP A 125 -34.25 5.98 -14.11
N GLU A 126 -34.95 6.45 -15.15
CA GLU A 126 -35.30 5.59 -16.30
C GLU A 126 -34.09 5.50 -17.27
N GLY A 127 -32.99 4.91 -16.82
CA GLY A 127 -31.80 4.57 -17.63
C GLY A 127 -31.49 3.07 -17.52
N GLY A 128 -31.74 2.32 -18.59
CA GLY A 128 -31.80 0.85 -18.55
C GLY A 128 -30.45 0.12 -18.45
N GLY A 129 -30.50 -1.06 -17.83
CA GLY A 129 -29.54 -2.16 -18.01
C GLY A 129 -28.15 -1.91 -17.48
N ILE A 130 -28.02 -1.68 -16.18
CA ILE A 130 -26.78 -1.34 -15.48
C ILE A 130 -26.50 -2.47 -14.47
N MET A 131 -25.28 -3.01 -14.45
CA MET A 131 -24.88 -3.93 -13.39
C MET A 131 -24.64 -3.13 -12.12
N ASP A 132 -25.33 -3.56 -11.07
CA ASP A 132 -25.61 -2.84 -9.85
C ASP A 132 -24.43 -2.87 -8.85
N ILE A 133 -23.98 -1.68 -8.46
CA ILE A 133 -23.11 -1.43 -7.29
C ILE A 133 -23.93 -0.62 -6.28
N GLY A 134 -23.92 -0.98 -5.00
CA GLY A 134 -24.81 -0.36 -4.00
C GLY A 134 -26.14 -1.08 -3.78
N ALA A 135 -26.44 -2.15 -4.53
CA ALA A 135 -27.63 -2.96 -4.28
C ALA A 135 -27.49 -3.77 -3.00
N ILE A 136 -28.32 -3.43 -2.02
CA ILE A 136 -28.71 -4.37 -0.97
C ILE A 136 -29.29 -5.60 -1.67
N PRO A 137 -28.77 -6.82 -1.49
CA PRO A 137 -29.60 -8.00 -1.69
C PRO A 137 -30.79 -7.85 -0.75
N LEU A 138 -32.03 -7.85 -1.27
CA LEU A 138 -33.23 -7.71 -0.44
C LEU A 138 -33.10 -8.57 0.83
N PRO A 139 -33.56 -8.08 2.00
CA PRO A 139 -33.46 -8.82 3.25
C PRO A 139 -33.95 -10.28 3.07
N PRO A 140 -33.35 -11.29 3.73
CA PRO A 140 -33.60 -12.71 3.49
C PRO A 140 -35.09 -13.12 3.49
N MET A 141 -35.94 -12.38 4.22
CA MET A 141 -37.37 -12.58 4.25
C MET A 141 -38.11 -12.21 2.95
N GLN A 142 -37.69 -11.17 2.24
CA GLN A 142 -38.29 -10.77 0.95
C GLN A 142 -37.75 -11.62 -0.21
N GLN A 143 -36.46 -12.01 -0.16
CA GLN A 143 -35.87 -12.94 -1.13
C GLN A 143 -36.61 -14.30 -1.14
N HIS A 144 -37.08 -14.77 0.02
CA HIS A 144 -37.83 -16.03 0.14
C HIS A 144 -39.26 -15.97 -0.45
N GLU A 145 -39.89 -14.80 -0.48
CA GLU A 145 -41.24 -14.62 -1.04
C GLU A 145 -41.23 -14.41 -2.56
N LEU A 146 -40.20 -13.75 -3.11
CA LEU A 146 -39.99 -13.57 -4.56
C LEU A 146 -39.62 -14.89 -5.26
N ASN A 147 -38.72 -15.68 -4.65
CA ASN A 147 -38.33 -17.00 -5.15
C ASN A 147 -39.47 -18.05 -5.19
N GLN A 148 -40.64 -17.74 -4.61
CA GLN A 148 -41.83 -18.59 -4.68
C GLN A 148 -42.88 -18.12 -5.69
N GLN A 149 -42.68 -16.97 -6.35
CA GLN A 149 -43.67 -16.37 -7.26
C GLN A 149 -43.33 -16.48 -8.75
N GLU A 150 -42.10 -16.80 -9.13
CA GLU A 150 -41.70 -16.84 -10.54
C GLU A 150 -41.80 -18.24 -11.18
N ASP A 151 -42.47 -18.28 -12.34
CA ASP A 151 -42.69 -19.45 -13.19
C ASP A 151 -41.38 -19.80 -13.92
N PRO A 152 -40.88 -21.06 -13.92
CA PRO A 152 -39.48 -21.36 -14.26
C PRO A 152 -39.14 -21.32 -15.77
N THR A 153 -39.85 -20.53 -16.58
CA THR A 153 -39.74 -20.61 -18.05
C THR A 153 -39.69 -19.30 -18.84
N GLU A 154 -39.65 -18.13 -18.22
CA GLU A 154 -39.43 -16.86 -18.93
C GLU A 154 -38.40 -15.98 -18.17
N ASP A 155 -37.41 -15.43 -18.91
CA ASP A 155 -36.24 -14.62 -18.49
C ASP A 155 -35.07 -15.30 -17.77
N GLU A 156 -34.30 -16.11 -18.52
CA GLU A 156 -32.87 -16.28 -18.29
C GLU A 156 -32.11 -15.19 -19.06
N GLY A 157 -31.81 -14.07 -18.41
CA GLY A 157 -30.95 -13.04 -18.98
C GLY A 157 -31.33 -11.65 -18.50
N ASN A 158 -30.55 -11.13 -17.56
CA ASN A 158 -30.63 -9.81 -16.92
C ASN A 158 -31.47 -9.79 -15.63
N ASN A 159 -30.98 -8.98 -14.67
CA ASN A 159 -31.59 -8.57 -13.39
C ASN A 159 -31.12 -9.37 -12.16
N ASN A 160 -30.02 -8.90 -11.56
CA ASN A 160 -30.05 -8.72 -10.10
C ASN A 160 -31.11 -7.61 -9.85
N PRO A 161 -32.07 -7.77 -8.94
CA PRO A 161 -33.09 -6.75 -8.73
C PRO A 161 -32.54 -5.60 -7.86
N GLY A 162 -31.99 -4.56 -8.48
CA GLY A 162 -31.99 -3.15 -8.00
C GLY A 162 -30.84 -2.68 -7.08
N ALA A 163 -29.89 -1.90 -7.64
CA ALA A 163 -29.04 -0.99 -6.85
C ALA A 163 -29.86 0.10 -6.19
N LEU A 164 -29.64 0.30 -4.88
CA LEU A 164 -30.20 1.43 -4.14
C LEU A 164 -29.13 2.52 -4.05
N VAL A 165 -29.11 3.42 -5.03
CA VAL A 165 -28.31 4.64 -4.95
C VAL A 165 -29.05 5.65 -4.06
N LEU A 166 -28.48 5.94 -2.89
CA LEU A 166 -29.09 6.88 -1.94
C LEU A 166 -28.63 8.31 -2.22
N SER A 167 -29.56 9.27 -2.17
CA SER A 167 -29.21 10.69 -2.12
C SER A 167 -28.51 11.06 -0.81
N TYR A 168 -27.89 12.23 -0.74
CA TYR A 168 -27.28 12.73 0.50
C TYR A 168 -28.30 12.78 1.66
N GLU A 169 -29.51 13.30 1.40
CA GLU A 169 -30.59 13.33 2.39
C GLU A 169 -30.95 11.93 2.89
N GLN A 170 -31.01 10.94 1.99
CA GLN A 170 -31.28 9.54 2.37
C GLN A 170 -30.12 8.90 3.14
N GLN A 171 -28.87 9.22 2.81
CA GLN A 171 -27.71 8.80 3.60
C GLN A 171 -27.78 9.36 5.03
N ARG A 172 -28.27 10.59 5.21
CA ARG A 172 -28.46 11.19 6.54
C ARG A 172 -29.62 10.58 7.32
N GLU A 173 -30.71 10.27 6.64
CA GLU A 173 -31.86 9.61 7.28
C GLU A 173 -31.53 8.17 7.67
N CYS A 174 -30.72 7.47 6.87
CA CYS A 174 -30.42 6.04 7.00
C CYS A 174 -28.92 5.74 6.91
N PRO A 175 -28.10 6.29 7.82
CA PRO A 175 -26.64 6.33 7.69
C PRO A 175 -25.97 4.95 7.78
N PHE A 176 -26.57 4.02 8.52
CA PHE A 176 -26.07 2.64 8.68
C PHE A 176 -26.64 1.64 7.67
N LEU A 177 -27.40 2.12 6.67
CA LEU A 177 -27.99 1.25 5.64
C LEU A 177 -26.93 0.68 4.69
N GLN A 178 -25.89 1.46 4.38
CA GLN A 178 -24.78 1.07 3.51
C GLN A 178 -23.40 1.19 4.19
N ASN A 179 -23.31 1.87 5.32
CA ASN A 179 -22.03 2.31 5.88
C ASN A 179 -21.86 1.79 7.30
N LEU A 180 -20.70 1.23 7.62
CA LEU A 180 -20.37 0.84 8.99
C LEU A 180 -20.10 2.08 9.87
N ILE A 181 -19.35 3.04 9.33
CA ILE A 181 -18.95 4.29 9.99
C ILE A 181 -19.27 5.48 9.06
N PRO A 182 -20.44 6.12 9.23
CA PRO A 182 -20.85 7.28 8.46
C PRO A 182 -20.35 8.60 9.10
N ILE A 183 -19.74 9.47 8.30
CA ILE A 183 -19.30 10.81 8.67
C ILE A 183 -19.98 11.81 7.72
N LEU A 184 -21.09 12.42 8.15
CA LEU A 184 -21.94 13.26 7.31
C LEU A 184 -21.79 14.73 7.73
N GLY A 185 -20.98 15.47 6.98
CA GLY A 185 -20.49 16.81 7.39
C GLY A 185 -21.45 17.97 7.12
N ASP A 186 -22.46 17.78 6.28
CA ASP A 186 -23.46 18.78 5.91
C ASP A 186 -24.81 18.52 6.62
N THR A 187 -25.40 19.53 7.26
CA THR A 187 -26.67 19.42 7.98
C THR A 187 -27.90 19.60 7.10
N ASP A 188 -27.75 20.01 5.84
CA ASP A 188 -28.80 20.02 4.83
C ASP A 188 -28.31 19.47 3.47
N ASP A 189 -28.67 20.05 2.33
CA ASP A 189 -28.22 19.56 1.01
C ASP A 189 -27.76 20.76 0.16
N ASP A 190 -27.05 21.70 0.81
CA ASP A 190 -26.51 22.89 0.17
C ASP A 190 -25.04 22.75 -0.28
N GLY A 191 -24.40 21.62 0.05
CA GLY A 191 -23.04 21.30 -0.35
C GLY A 191 -21.98 21.93 0.55
N VAL A 192 -22.36 22.43 1.72
CA VAL A 192 -21.45 23.11 2.66
C VAL A 192 -21.31 22.28 3.93
N CYS A 193 -20.06 21.96 4.30
CA CYS A 193 -19.81 21.34 5.60
C CYS A 193 -20.11 22.34 6.74
N ASP A 194 -21.23 22.13 7.45
CA ASP A 194 -21.68 22.98 8.54
C ASP A 194 -22.04 22.21 9.83
N ASN A 195 -21.76 20.91 9.87
CA ASN A 195 -21.86 20.05 11.06
C ASN A 195 -20.61 20.16 11.96
N ASN A 196 -20.68 19.65 13.19
CA ASN A 196 -19.53 19.49 14.09
C ASN A 196 -18.52 18.43 13.62
N LEU A 197 -18.92 17.58 12.67
CA LEU A 197 -18.04 16.59 12.02
C LEU A 197 -17.09 17.21 10.99
N CYS A 198 -17.25 18.50 10.64
CA CYS A 198 -16.26 19.20 9.83
C CYS A 198 -14.93 19.30 10.56
N ASN A 199 -13.85 19.14 9.81
CA ASN A 199 -12.49 19.04 10.30
C ASN A 199 -12.33 17.90 11.33
N LEU A 200 -13.06 16.78 11.24
CA LEU A 200 -12.86 15.67 12.18
C LEU A 200 -11.47 15.02 11.97
N GLN A 201 -10.82 14.62 13.06
CA GLN A 201 -9.61 13.78 13.01
C GLN A 201 -9.83 12.46 13.75
N ILE A 202 -9.45 11.34 13.15
CA ILE A 202 -9.49 9.99 13.74
C ILE A 202 -8.09 9.38 13.66
N GLU A 203 -7.58 8.91 14.79
CA GLU A 203 -6.23 8.36 14.91
C GLU A 203 -6.24 7.05 15.71
N GLY A 204 -5.63 6.00 15.18
CA GLY A 204 -5.26 4.82 15.95
C GLY A 204 -4.02 5.11 16.81
N THR A 205 -4.04 4.72 18.08
CA THR A 205 -2.97 5.10 19.04
C THR A 205 -1.86 4.05 19.20
N GLY A 206 -1.91 2.99 18.37
CA GLY A 206 -0.90 1.93 18.31
C GLY A 206 0.43 2.38 17.72
N ALA A 207 1.42 1.49 17.76
CA ALA A 207 2.72 1.69 17.15
C ALA A 207 2.66 1.54 15.62
N SER A 208 1.78 0.67 15.13
CA SER A 208 1.56 0.36 13.71
C SER A 208 0.07 0.44 13.36
N PRO A 209 -0.30 0.70 12.08
CA PRO A 209 -1.69 0.71 11.63
C PRO A 209 -2.40 -0.64 11.84
N LEU A 210 -1.65 -1.72 12.03
CA LEU A 210 -2.18 -3.06 12.34
C LEU A 210 -2.66 -3.21 13.79
N ASP A 211 -2.25 -2.32 14.69
CA ASP A 211 -2.67 -2.38 16.10
C ASP A 211 -4.14 -1.98 16.26
N THR A 212 -4.67 -1.15 15.36
CA THR A 212 -6.06 -0.67 15.37
C THR A 212 -6.72 -1.06 14.06
N VAL A 213 -7.66 -2.00 14.11
CA VAL A 213 -8.28 -2.58 12.91
C VAL A 213 -9.79 -2.33 12.93
N ILE A 214 -10.32 -1.68 11.90
CA ILE A 214 -11.75 -1.60 11.60
C ILE A 214 -12.06 -2.73 10.63
N ASP A 215 -12.96 -3.62 11.05
CA ASP A 215 -13.23 -4.86 10.33
C ASP A 215 -14.72 -5.00 10.03
N GLY A 216 -15.06 -4.97 8.75
CA GLY A 216 -16.43 -5.05 8.26
C GLY A 216 -17.03 -6.44 8.28
N ASP A 217 -16.22 -7.49 8.24
CA ASP A 217 -16.67 -8.88 8.08
C ASP A 217 -17.71 -9.07 6.95
N TYR A 218 -17.61 -8.26 5.89
CA TYR A 218 -18.58 -8.15 4.79
C TYR A 218 -20.02 -7.92 5.23
N SER A 219 -20.21 -7.26 6.38
CA SER A 219 -21.54 -6.96 6.93
C SER A 219 -22.16 -5.69 6.36
N GLN A 220 -21.35 -4.86 5.70
CA GLN A 220 -21.73 -3.58 5.13
C GLN A 220 -20.98 -3.33 3.82
N LEU A 221 -21.55 -2.42 3.02
CA LEU A 221 -21.01 -2.04 1.72
C LEU A 221 -19.76 -1.16 1.86
N ASN A 222 -19.84 -0.14 2.71
CA ASN A 222 -18.75 0.79 2.99
C ASN A 222 -18.27 0.65 4.44
N GLY A 223 -16.95 0.70 4.65
CA GLY A 223 -16.36 0.83 5.98
C GLY A 223 -16.55 2.22 6.54
N ILE A 224 -15.66 3.14 6.17
CA ILE A 224 -15.80 4.56 6.49
C ILE A 224 -16.36 5.26 5.27
N ARG A 225 -17.52 5.90 5.38
CA ARG A 225 -18.04 6.82 4.36
C ARG A 225 -18.08 8.23 4.91
N ALA A 226 -17.32 9.13 4.30
CA ALA A 226 -17.36 10.55 4.61
C ALA A 226 -17.96 11.32 3.44
N ASP A 227 -19.03 12.05 3.71
CA ASP A 227 -19.80 12.77 2.69
C ASP A 227 -19.90 14.24 3.11
N ARG A 228 -19.42 15.14 2.25
CA ARG A 228 -19.28 16.58 2.53
C ARG A 228 -18.61 16.87 3.87
N ALA A 229 -17.58 16.09 4.19
CA ALA A 229 -16.86 16.11 5.46
C ALA A 229 -15.52 16.83 5.30
N ASP A 230 -15.60 18.13 5.02
CA ASP A 230 -14.45 18.98 4.77
C ASP A 230 -13.41 18.92 5.90
N GLY A 231 -12.13 18.88 5.55
CA GLY A 231 -11.02 18.92 6.50
C GLY A 231 -10.72 17.62 7.25
N LEU A 232 -11.21 16.48 6.77
CA LEU A 232 -11.08 15.18 7.44
C LEU A 232 -9.62 14.70 7.53
N TYR A 233 -9.23 14.10 8.67
CA TYR A 233 -7.90 13.52 8.84
C TYR A 233 -7.99 12.12 9.44
N LEU A 234 -7.58 11.10 8.70
CA LEU A 234 -7.56 9.70 9.14
C LEU A 234 -6.12 9.19 9.21
N ARG A 235 -5.72 8.62 10.35
CA ARG A 235 -4.33 8.17 10.57
C ARG A 235 -4.18 6.88 11.38
N ASN A 236 -3.20 6.05 11.00
CA ASN A 236 -2.64 4.97 11.83
C ASN A 236 -3.65 3.87 12.24
N PHE A 237 -4.42 3.38 11.28
CA PHE A 237 -5.29 2.21 11.47
C PHE A 237 -5.55 1.47 10.15
N THR A 238 -6.02 0.24 10.26
CA THR A 238 -6.37 -0.65 9.14
C THR A 238 -7.89 -0.69 8.92
N VAL A 239 -8.36 -0.73 7.68
CA VAL A 239 -9.78 -0.92 7.31
C VAL A 239 -9.91 -2.09 6.34
N GLN A 240 -10.72 -3.11 6.67
CA GLN A 240 -10.73 -4.37 5.91
C GLN A 240 -12.09 -5.07 5.82
N ARG A 241 -12.25 -5.93 4.80
CA ARG A 241 -13.37 -6.87 4.64
C ARG A 241 -14.72 -6.19 4.41
N PHE A 242 -14.82 -5.37 3.37
CA PHE A 242 -16.06 -4.72 2.92
C PHE A 242 -16.50 -5.22 1.54
N GLU A 243 -17.82 -5.21 1.31
CA GLU A 243 -18.39 -5.64 0.02
C GLU A 243 -18.08 -4.67 -1.12
N PHE A 244 -17.66 -3.45 -0.80
CA PHE A 244 -17.39 -2.44 -1.82
C PHE A 244 -16.20 -1.55 -1.47
N ASN A 245 -16.33 -0.62 -0.50
CA ASN A 245 -15.26 0.31 -0.15
C ASN A 245 -14.77 0.13 1.29
N ALA A 246 -13.45 0.07 1.50
CA ALA A 246 -12.91 0.20 2.84
C ALA A 246 -13.09 1.64 3.36
N VAL A 247 -12.62 2.62 2.58
CA VAL A 247 -12.78 4.06 2.87
C VAL A 247 -13.33 4.77 1.64
N TYR A 248 -14.38 5.56 1.81
CA TYR A 248 -15.02 6.32 0.75
C TYR A 248 -15.24 7.79 1.15
N ILE A 249 -14.57 8.72 0.44
CA ILE A 249 -14.74 10.18 0.60
C ILE A 249 -15.44 10.76 -0.63
N ILE A 250 -16.51 11.54 -0.43
CA ILE A 250 -17.25 12.15 -1.54
C ILE A 250 -17.60 13.62 -1.24
N GLU A 251 -17.59 14.46 -2.28
CA GLU A 251 -18.00 15.87 -2.24
C GLU A 251 -17.34 16.69 -1.12
N SER A 252 -16.06 16.41 -0.83
CA SER A 252 -15.35 16.99 0.31
C SER A 252 -14.10 17.77 -0.11
N ASP A 253 -13.89 18.91 0.53
CA ASP A 253 -12.71 19.78 0.37
C ASP A 253 -11.72 19.54 1.51
N GLY A 254 -10.55 19.01 1.18
CA GLY A 254 -9.49 18.70 2.12
C GLY A 254 -9.73 17.40 2.88
N PHE A 255 -8.92 16.38 2.59
CA PHE A 255 -8.82 15.20 3.44
C PHE A 255 -7.39 14.65 3.45
N VAL A 256 -7.03 13.90 4.50
CA VAL A 256 -5.75 13.20 4.58
C VAL A 256 -5.97 11.74 4.99
N PHE A 257 -5.35 10.83 4.25
CA PHE A 257 -5.02 9.48 4.70
C PHE A 257 -3.53 9.41 4.98
N GLU A 258 -3.15 9.02 6.20
CA GLU A 258 -1.76 8.90 6.61
C GLU A 258 -1.51 7.62 7.39
N GLU A 259 -0.50 6.82 7.01
CA GLU A 259 -0.18 5.58 7.74
C GLU A 259 -1.41 4.66 7.86
N MET A 260 -2.08 4.42 6.74
CA MET A 260 -3.31 3.60 6.73
C MET A 260 -3.13 2.38 5.83
N ILE A 261 -3.76 1.28 6.24
CA ILE A 261 -3.81 0.04 5.46
C ILE A 261 -5.26 -0.24 5.06
N THR A 262 -5.51 -0.57 3.81
CA THR A 262 -6.80 -1.10 3.35
C THR A 262 -6.61 -2.46 2.70
N ARG A 263 -7.42 -3.45 3.08
CA ARG A 263 -7.24 -4.79 2.50
C ARG A 263 -8.46 -5.67 2.46
N TRP A 264 -8.40 -6.64 1.55
CA TRP A 264 -9.38 -7.72 1.43
C TRP A 264 -10.80 -7.19 1.24
N ASN A 265 -11.00 -6.29 0.28
CA ASN A 265 -12.32 -5.77 -0.07
C ASN A 265 -12.73 -6.33 -1.43
N ASP A 266 -14.03 -6.53 -1.67
CA ASP A 266 -14.45 -7.04 -2.99
C ASP A 266 -14.11 -6.07 -4.12
N GLU A 267 -14.05 -4.76 -3.85
CA GLU A 267 -13.73 -3.77 -4.88
C GLU A 267 -12.60 -2.81 -4.48
N TYR A 268 -12.85 -1.80 -3.65
CA TYR A 268 -11.92 -0.69 -3.42
C TYR A 268 -11.34 -0.68 -2.01
N GLY A 269 -10.03 -0.40 -1.93
CA GLY A 269 -9.35 -0.02 -0.70
C GLY A 269 -9.70 1.42 -0.30
N PHE A 270 -8.99 2.38 -0.88
CA PHE A 270 -9.24 3.81 -0.70
C PHE A 270 -9.96 4.39 -1.92
N LEU A 271 -11.14 4.97 -1.71
CA LEU A 271 -11.91 5.65 -2.75
C LEU A 271 -12.16 7.12 -2.36
N SER A 272 -11.83 8.05 -3.26
CA SER A 272 -12.34 9.42 -3.21
C SER A 272 -13.02 9.81 -4.52
N PHE A 273 -14.05 10.66 -4.43
CA PHE A 273 -14.88 11.06 -5.56
C PHE A 273 -15.38 12.49 -5.46
N ALA A 274 -15.22 13.30 -6.51
CA ALA A 274 -15.63 14.71 -6.53
C ALA A 274 -15.01 15.49 -5.35
N VAL A 275 -13.67 15.49 -5.28
CA VAL A 275 -12.91 16.04 -4.16
C VAL A 275 -11.90 17.11 -4.59
N ASP A 276 -11.46 17.92 -3.62
CA ASP A 276 -10.34 18.85 -3.76
C ASP A 276 -9.46 18.80 -2.50
N HIS A 277 -8.21 19.28 -2.62
CA HIS A 277 -7.18 19.27 -1.57
C HIS A 277 -6.96 17.92 -0.86
N GLY A 278 -7.18 16.80 -1.54
CA GLY A 278 -6.97 15.46 -1.01
C GLY A 278 -5.48 15.08 -0.92
N LEU A 279 -5.10 14.36 0.13
CA LEU A 279 -3.74 13.83 0.29
C LEU A 279 -3.78 12.37 0.76
N TYR A 280 -3.18 11.50 -0.04
CA TYR A 280 -2.85 10.12 0.32
C TYR A 280 -1.35 10.08 0.62
N GLN A 281 -0.96 9.72 1.83
CA GLN A 281 0.45 9.63 2.18
C GLN A 281 0.76 8.41 3.04
N ASN A 282 1.89 7.74 2.74
CA ASN A 282 2.38 6.61 3.53
C ASN A 282 1.29 5.54 3.76
N CYS A 283 0.64 5.11 2.67
CA CYS A 283 -0.54 4.25 2.73
C CYS A 283 -0.33 2.94 1.98
N GLU A 284 -1.01 1.88 2.40
CA GLU A 284 -0.89 0.56 1.78
C GLU A 284 -2.26 0.00 1.42
N GLY A 285 -2.40 -0.57 0.23
CA GLY A 285 -3.63 -1.19 -0.24
C GLY A 285 -3.37 -2.52 -0.92
N TYR A 286 -4.03 -3.59 -0.46
CA TYR A 286 -3.87 -4.91 -1.06
C TYR A 286 -5.06 -5.86 -0.94
N GLY A 287 -5.16 -6.83 -1.85
CA GLY A 287 -6.23 -7.82 -1.85
C GLY A 287 -7.60 -7.26 -2.24
N ASN A 288 -7.65 -6.19 -3.05
CA ASN A 288 -8.88 -5.54 -3.49
C ASN A 288 -9.24 -5.95 -4.93
N GLY A 289 -10.52 -6.28 -5.18
CA GLY A 289 -11.00 -6.79 -6.47
C GLY A 289 -11.07 -5.77 -7.60
N ASP A 290 -11.11 -4.47 -7.29
CA ASP A 290 -10.84 -3.37 -8.22
C ASP A 290 -9.44 -2.80 -7.94
N SER A 291 -9.31 -1.91 -6.96
CA SER A 291 -8.08 -1.15 -6.75
C SER A 291 -7.73 -0.86 -5.30
N ALA A 292 -6.43 -0.73 -5.04
CA ALA A 292 -5.94 -0.20 -3.77
C ALA A 292 -6.27 1.29 -3.61
N ILE A 293 -5.99 2.10 -4.63
CA ILE A 293 -6.17 3.56 -4.60
C ILE A 293 -7.02 4.00 -5.79
N TYR A 294 -8.11 4.70 -5.51
CA TYR A 294 -9.00 5.32 -6.48
C TYR A 294 -9.19 6.81 -6.15
N PRO A 295 -8.51 7.74 -6.86
CA PRO A 295 -8.72 9.18 -6.74
C PRO A 295 -9.60 9.69 -7.89
N GLY A 296 -10.81 9.13 -8.01
CA GLY A 296 -11.67 9.43 -9.14
C GLY A 296 -12.34 10.79 -9.05
N SER A 297 -12.66 11.37 -10.20
CA SER A 297 -13.30 12.69 -10.30
C SER A 297 -12.67 13.72 -9.34
N ALA A 298 -11.34 13.83 -9.34
CA ALA A 298 -10.68 14.94 -8.65
C ALA A 298 -10.97 16.25 -9.40
N THR A 299 -10.97 17.38 -8.67
CA THR A 299 -11.33 18.67 -9.25
C THR A 299 -10.46 19.01 -10.46
N ASP A 300 -11.10 19.31 -11.59
CA ASP A 300 -10.41 19.66 -12.83
C ASP A 300 -9.97 21.14 -12.81
N LEU A 301 -8.83 21.37 -12.17
CA LEU A 301 -8.27 22.70 -11.95
C LEU A 301 -7.51 23.22 -13.16
N ASN A 302 -7.07 22.31 -14.03
CA ASN A 302 -6.08 22.59 -15.06
C ASN A 302 -6.61 22.42 -16.49
N GLN A 303 -7.91 22.15 -16.71
CA GLN A 303 -8.55 22.10 -18.03
C GLN A 303 -8.15 23.22 -19.01
N GLU A 304 -7.84 24.43 -18.52
CA GLU A 304 -7.45 25.57 -19.36
C GLU A 304 -5.93 25.75 -19.54
N ALA A 305 -5.10 24.95 -18.87
CA ALA A 305 -3.65 25.13 -18.83
C ALA A 305 -2.97 24.74 -20.16
N GLY A 306 -3.44 23.72 -20.88
CA GLY A 306 -2.71 23.18 -22.03
C GLY A 306 -1.50 22.33 -21.59
N LEU A 307 -0.33 22.44 -22.23
CA LEU A 307 0.83 21.60 -21.87
C LEU A 307 1.45 22.01 -20.53
N PHE A 308 1.90 21.02 -19.74
CA PHE A 308 2.58 21.25 -18.44
C PHE A 308 3.75 22.24 -18.54
N ASP A 309 4.61 22.11 -19.54
CA ASP A 309 5.83 22.93 -19.69
C ASP A 309 5.54 24.42 -19.97
N ASP A 310 4.32 24.76 -20.41
CA ASP A 310 3.92 26.14 -20.67
C ASP A 310 3.38 26.85 -19.41
N ASN A 311 3.24 26.14 -18.29
CA ASN A 311 2.55 26.62 -17.09
C ASN A 311 3.39 26.41 -15.82
N GLU A 312 3.93 27.51 -15.28
CA GLU A 312 4.56 27.50 -13.96
C GLU A 312 3.48 27.50 -12.86
N GLY A 313 3.57 26.55 -11.91
CA GLY A 313 2.79 26.57 -10.66
C GLY A 313 1.35 26.05 -10.77
N LEU A 314 1.11 25.01 -11.57
CA LEU A 314 -0.16 24.27 -11.56
C LEU A 314 -0.49 23.77 -10.15
N ARG A 315 -1.79 23.76 -9.82
CA ARG A 315 -2.30 23.18 -8.57
C ARG A 315 -2.95 21.85 -8.89
N PHE A 316 -2.79 20.90 -8.00
CA PHE A 316 -3.42 19.59 -8.08
C PHE A 316 -4.56 19.49 -7.05
N GLY A 317 -5.62 18.80 -7.42
CA GLY A 317 -6.78 18.58 -6.56
C GLY A 317 -6.50 17.48 -5.54
N THR A 318 -5.74 16.47 -5.93
CA THR A 318 -5.35 15.35 -5.07
C THR A 318 -3.87 15.03 -5.26
N GLU A 319 -3.14 14.81 -4.17
CA GLU A 319 -1.75 14.34 -4.16
C GLU A 319 -1.69 12.94 -3.55
N ILE A 320 -0.90 12.03 -4.16
CA ILE A 320 -0.70 10.65 -3.72
C ILE A 320 0.78 10.34 -3.68
N ARG A 321 1.30 10.01 -2.49
CA ARG A 321 2.74 9.83 -2.29
C ARG A 321 3.12 8.81 -1.23
N GLY A 322 4.24 8.12 -1.44
CA GLY A 322 4.75 7.15 -0.47
C GLY A 322 3.79 5.99 -0.20
N CYS A 323 2.84 5.74 -1.10
CA CYS A 323 1.91 4.63 -0.96
C CYS A 323 2.36 3.40 -1.75
N ARG A 324 1.93 2.23 -1.29
CA ARG A 324 2.13 0.95 -1.96
C ARG A 324 0.80 0.29 -2.28
N GLY A 325 0.54 0.03 -3.57
CA GLY A 325 -0.62 -0.71 -4.03
C GLY A 325 -0.17 -2.05 -4.60
N HIS A 326 -0.48 -3.16 -3.92
CA HIS A 326 0.00 -4.48 -4.33
C HIS A 326 -1.01 -5.60 -4.11
N HIS A 327 -0.89 -6.69 -4.85
CA HIS A 327 -1.84 -7.81 -4.79
C HIS A 327 -3.32 -7.43 -5.03
N ASN A 328 -3.60 -6.47 -5.92
CA ASN A 328 -4.94 -6.09 -6.33
C ASN A 328 -5.17 -6.41 -7.80
N THR A 329 -6.40 -6.25 -8.28
CA THR A 329 -6.61 -6.12 -9.73
C THR A 329 -5.85 -4.89 -10.26
N LEU A 330 -5.96 -3.75 -9.57
CA LEU A 330 -5.24 -2.51 -9.86
C LEU A 330 -4.52 -1.96 -8.63
N GLY A 331 -3.25 -1.59 -8.77
CA GLY A 331 -2.59 -0.77 -7.74
C GLY A 331 -3.20 0.64 -7.65
N TYR A 332 -3.61 1.19 -8.79
CA TYR A 332 -4.21 2.51 -8.92
C TYR A 332 -5.29 2.53 -10.01
N SER A 333 -6.44 3.12 -9.73
CA SER A 333 -7.56 3.29 -10.68
C SER A 333 -7.96 4.77 -10.77
N GLY A 334 -7.73 5.39 -11.93
CA GLY A 334 -7.83 6.83 -12.14
C GLY A 334 -9.01 7.27 -13.00
N THR A 335 -10.22 6.78 -12.75
CA THR A 335 -11.38 7.18 -13.55
C THR A 335 -11.68 8.67 -13.36
N ALA A 336 -11.61 9.45 -14.44
CA ALA A 336 -11.77 10.91 -14.40
C ALA A 336 -10.86 11.61 -13.35
N GLY A 337 -9.65 11.08 -13.12
CA GLY A 337 -8.69 11.62 -12.14
C GLY A 337 -7.99 12.90 -12.60
N ASN A 338 -8.74 14.00 -12.73
CA ASN A 338 -8.20 15.27 -13.21
C ASN A 338 -7.25 15.90 -12.22
N SER A 339 -6.16 16.49 -12.70
CA SER A 339 -5.24 17.26 -11.86
C SER A 339 -4.79 16.47 -10.61
N VAL A 340 -4.56 15.16 -10.76
CA VAL A 340 -4.01 14.29 -9.71
C VAL A 340 -2.49 14.24 -9.82
N HIS A 341 -1.80 14.38 -8.69
CA HIS A 341 -0.35 14.33 -8.60
C HIS A 341 0.10 13.06 -7.87
N THR A 342 0.64 12.10 -8.61
CA THR A 342 0.99 10.77 -8.10
C THR A 342 2.50 10.57 -8.18
N HIS A 343 3.17 10.46 -7.03
CA HIS A 343 4.62 10.34 -7.03
C HIS A 343 5.24 9.52 -5.90
N HIS A 344 6.39 8.92 -6.16
CA HIS A 344 7.13 8.13 -5.15
C HIS A 344 6.27 7.02 -4.53
N ASN A 345 5.43 6.38 -5.35
CA ASN A 345 4.62 5.23 -4.97
C ASN A 345 5.19 3.96 -5.59
N GLU A 346 4.82 2.81 -5.03
CA GLU A 346 5.15 1.48 -5.57
C GLU A 346 3.87 0.72 -5.92
N PHE A 347 3.78 0.30 -7.17
CA PHE A 347 2.66 -0.48 -7.70
C PHE A 347 3.19 -1.79 -8.25
N ASP A 348 3.00 -2.85 -7.46
CA ASP A 348 3.65 -4.13 -7.68
C ASP A 348 2.74 -5.32 -7.44
N ARG A 349 3.02 -6.48 -8.05
CA ARG A 349 2.30 -7.75 -7.80
C ARG A 349 0.78 -7.66 -8.00
N ASN A 350 0.29 -6.62 -8.69
CA ASN A 350 -1.09 -6.51 -9.11
C ASN A 350 -1.31 -7.27 -10.44
N LEU A 351 -2.54 -7.27 -10.93
CA LEU A 351 -2.80 -7.63 -12.32
C LEU A 351 -2.34 -6.53 -13.28
N VAL A 352 -2.64 -5.27 -12.94
CA VAL A 352 -2.11 -4.06 -13.58
C VAL A 352 -1.64 -3.09 -12.50
N GLY A 353 -0.48 -2.46 -12.69
CA GLY A 353 0.06 -1.51 -11.71
C GLY A 353 -0.82 -0.27 -11.56
N ALA A 354 -1.11 0.42 -12.66
CA ALA A 354 -2.07 1.52 -12.69
C ALA A 354 -2.91 1.52 -13.96
N ALA A 355 -4.16 1.97 -13.85
CA ALA A 355 -4.96 2.37 -14.98
C ALA A 355 -5.47 3.80 -14.74
N THR A 356 -5.28 4.66 -15.73
CA THR A 356 -5.96 5.95 -15.84
C THR A 356 -6.99 5.78 -16.92
N ASP A 357 -8.26 6.07 -16.66
CA ASP A 357 -9.30 5.73 -17.61
C ASP A 357 -10.34 6.84 -17.78
N SER A 358 -10.68 7.06 -19.05
CA SER A 358 -11.80 7.89 -19.48
C SER A 358 -12.88 7.01 -20.10
N LEU A 359 -13.08 5.79 -19.59
CA LEU A 359 -13.96 4.80 -20.23
C LEU A 359 -15.42 4.91 -19.77
N PHE A 360 -15.64 5.40 -18.56
CA PHE A 360 -16.91 5.36 -17.86
C PHE A 360 -17.71 6.67 -18.02
N PRO A 361 -18.93 6.63 -18.61
CA PRO A 361 -19.82 7.79 -18.70
C PRO A 361 -20.18 8.38 -17.33
N ASP A 362 -20.73 9.59 -17.33
CA ASP A 362 -21.42 10.23 -16.19
C ASP A 362 -20.53 10.62 -14.98
N HIS A 363 -19.22 10.49 -15.09
CA HIS A 363 -18.26 11.01 -14.11
C HIS A 363 -17.99 12.52 -14.32
N PRO A 364 -18.07 13.38 -13.28
CA PRO A 364 -17.67 14.77 -13.38
C PRO A 364 -16.22 14.93 -13.86
N GLY A 365 -16.00 15.84 -14.82
CA GLY A 365 -14.66 16.10 -15.34
C GLY A 365 -14.14 15.02 -16.30
N LEU A 366 -15.01 14.30 -17.01
CA LEU A 366 -14.61 13.43 -18.12
C LEU A 366 -14.37 14.24 -19.42
N PRO A 367 -13.30 13.99 -20.20
CA PRO A 367 -12.22 13.02 -19.95
C PRO A 367 -11.19 13.49 -18.92
N GLN A 368 -10.42 12.54 -18.37
CA GLN A 368 -9.33 12.85 -17.44
C GLN A 368 -8.31 13.80 -18.07
N ASP A 369 -8.00 14.91 -17.40
CA ASP A 369 -7.06 15.92 -17.85
C ASP A 369 -5.98 16.25 -16.78
N HIS A 370 -4.73 16.45 -17.24
CA HIS A 370 -3.60 16.97 -16.43
C HIS A 370 -3.21 16.16 -15.19
N ALA A 371 -3.26 14.83 -15.24
CA ALA A 371 -2.61 14.03 -14.20
C ALA A 371 -1.07 14.08 -14.35
N TYR A 372 -0.35 14.11 -13.24
CA TYR A 372 1.11 14.14 -13.18
C TYR A 372 1.65 12.95 -12.38
N PHE A 373 2.29 12.02 -13.08
CA PHE A 373 2.90 10.83 -12.50
C PHE A 373 4.42 10.96 -12.56
N HIS A 374 5.11 10.97 -11.42
CA HIS A 374 6.57 10.94 -11.45
C HIS A 374 7.26 10.17 -10.32
N ASP A 375 8.45 9.67 -10.60
CA ASP A 375 9.28 8.94 -9.64
C ASP A 375 8.55 7.74 -8.97
N ASN A 376 7.58 7.14 -9.66
CA ASN A 376 6.90 5.93 -9.19
C ASN A 376 7.58 4.66 -9.72
N LEU A 377 7.37 3.56 -9.00
CA LEU A 377 7.82 2.22 -9.37
C LEU A 377 6.62 1.38 -9.84
N PHE A 378 6.70 0.83 -11.04
CA PHE A 378 5.70 -0.09 -11.61
C PHE A 378 6.40 -1.39 -12.01
N HIS A 379 6.21 -2.46 -11.26
CA HIS A 379 6.88 -3.73 -11.58
C HIS A 379 6.17 -4.98 -11.12
N SER A 380 6.52 -6.10 -11.74
CA SER A 380 6.03 -7.42 -11.33
C SER A 380 4.49 -7.52 -11.31
N ASN A 381 3.79 -6.68 -12.08
CA ASN A 381 2.32 -6.67 -12.15
C ASN A 381 1.80 -7.77 -13.08
N ASN A 382 2.10 -9.03 -12.72
CA ASN A 382 1.89 -10.21 -13.56
C ASN A 382 0.82 -11.17 -13.00
N THR A 383 0.18 -10.82 -11.88
CA THR A 383 -0.67 -11.75 -11.14
C THR A 383 -1.98 -12.04 -11.88
N GLY A 384 -2.20 -13.32 -12.20
CA GLY A 384 -3.32 -13.79 -13.03
C GLY A 384 -4.61 -14.09 -12.26
N TYR A 385 -5.17 -13.12 -11.53
CA TYR A 385 -6.37 -13.31 -10.68
C TYR A 385 -7.60 -13.83 -11.43
N TYR A 386 -7.75 -13.53 -12.73
CA TYR A 386 -8.83 -14.12 -13.54
C TYR A 386 -8.77 -15.65 -13.56
N GLU A 387 -7.60 -16.23 -13.84
CA GLU A 387 -7.44 -17.68 -13.94
C GLU A 387 -7.41 -18.32 -12.55
N ARG A 388 -6.70 -17.68 -11.61
CA ARG A 388 -6.45 -18.18 -10.26
C ARG A 388 -7.71 -18.23 -9.39
N ASP A 389 -8.55 -17.20 -9.47
CA ASP A 389 -9.65 -16.98 -8.52
C ASP A 389 -11.01 -16.97 -9.21
N LEU A 390 -11.19 -16.11 -10.22
CA LEU A 390 -12.48 -15.95 -10.89
C LEU A 390 -12.91 -17.21 -11.65
N LEU A 391 -12.08 -17.70 -12.58
CA LEU A 391 -12.37 -18.88 -13.40
C LEU A 391 -12.27 -20.18 -12.60
N ALA A 392 -11.58 -20.17 -11.46
CA ALA A 392 -11.58 -21.26 -10.49
C ALA A 392 -12.88 -21.34 -9.66
N GLY A 393 -13.74 -20.31 -9.75
CA GLY A 393 -15.04 -20.26 -9.08
C GLY A 393 -15.02 -19.67 -7.67
N LYS A 394 -13.86 -19.18 -7.20
CA LYS A 394 -13.72 -18.60 -5.85
C LYS A 394 -14.49 -17.28 -5.68
N CYS A 395 -14.76 -16.58 -6.78
CA CYS A 395 -15.51 -15.33 -6.80
C CYS A 395 -17.03 -15.52 -6.93
N THR A 396 -17.55 -16.67 -6.52
CA THR A 396 -18.99 -16.98 -6.55
C THR A 396 -19.48 -17.33 -5.16
N GLY A 397 -20.73 -16.96 -4.83
CA GLY A 397 -21.30 -17.18 -3.49
C GLY A 397 -21.20 -15.94 -2.57
N PRO A 398 -21.59 -16.10 -1.29
CA PRO A 398 -21.52 -15.03 -0.27
C PRO A 398 -20.10 -14.51 -0.07
N PHE A 399 -19.92 -13.21 0.18
CA PHE A 399 -18.58 -12.60 0.33
C PHE A 399 -17.74 -13.24 1.45
N SER A 400 -18.38 -13.58 2.56
CA SER A 400 -17.74 -14.26 3.71
C SER A 400 -17.22 -15.66 3.39
N GLU A 401 -17.59 -16.25 2.25
CA GLU A 401 -17.18 -17.60 1.83
C GLU A 401 -16.16 -17.57 0.67
N ARG A 402 -15.62 -16.40 0.30
CA ARG A 402 -14.72 -16.24 -0.86
C ARG A 402 -13.23 -16.21 -0.50
N ASP A 403 -12.87 -16.45 0.74
CA ASP A 403 -11.46 -16.54 1.20
C ASP A 403 -10.57 -15.34 0.82
N TYR A 404 -11.12 -14.12 0.82
CA TYR A 404 -10.35 -12.90 0.50
C TYR A 404 -9.16 -12.67 1.43
N ASP A 405 -9.34 -13.00 2.72
CA ASP A 405 -8.29 -12.96 3.72
C ASP A 405 -7.20 -14.02 3.44
N GLU A 406 -7.50 -14.99 2.56
CA GLU A 406 -6.56 -15.92 1.95
C GLU A 406 -6.05 -15.45 0.58
N GLY A 407 -6.12 -14.13 0.39
CA GLY A 407 -5.65 -13.37 -0.76
C GLY A 407 -6.33 -13.68 -2.07
N VAL A 408 -7.52 -14.29 -2.05
CA VAL A 408 -8.43 -14.28 -3.20
C VAL A 408 -8.71 -12.84 -3.60
N VAL A 409 -8.57 -12.55 -4.89
CA VAL A 409 -8.94 -11.28 -5.49
C VAL A 409 -9.96 -11.57 -6.57
N CYS A 410 -11.03 -10.78 -6.60
CA CYS A 410 -12.13 -10.98 -7.54
C CYS A 410 -12.23 -9.82 -8.53
N PRO A 411 -11.47 -9.87 -9.65
CA PRO A 411 -11.49 -8.81 -10.65
C PRO A 411 -12.90 -8.39 -11.04
N VAL A 412 -13.15 -7.08 -11.02
CA VAL A 412 -14.42 -6.48 -11.47
C VAL A 412 -14.28 -5.70 -12.78
N VAL A 413 -13.05 -5.33 -13.14
CA VAL A 413 -12.71 -4.58 -14.37
C VAL A 413 -11.94 -5.44 -15.37
N PRO A 414 -12.09 -5.25 -16.71
CA PRO A 414 -11.38 -6.01 -17.73
C PRO A 414 -10.04 -5.39 -18.14
N LEU A 415 -8.94 -5.86 -17.59
CA LEU A 415 -7.61 -5.28 -17.78
C LEU A 415 -6.55 -6.29 -18.24
N PRO A 416 -5.50 -5.83 -18.95
CA PRO A 416 -4.45 -6.69 -19.48
C PRO A 416 -3.40 -7.07 -18.43
N VAL A 417 -3.49 -8.31 -17.91
CA VAL A 417 -2.51 -8.91 -16.97
C VAL A 417 -1.08 -8.71 -17.48
N GLY A 418 -0.15 -8.32 -16.62
CA GLY A 418 1.26 -8.13 -16.99
C GLY A 418 1.61 -6.70 -17.40
N THR A 419 0.80 -5.71 -17.05
CA THR A 419 0.96 -4.32 -17.51
C THR A 419 1.32 -3.38 -16.35
N GLY A 420 2.37 -2.56 -16.54
CA GLY A 420 2.76 -1.55 -15.56
C GLY A 420 1.75 -0.42 -15.45
N LEU A 421 1.46 0.28 -16.56
CA LEU A 421 0.46 1.35 -16.60
C LEU A 421 -0.38 1.34 -17.89
N VAL A 422 -1.69 1.48 -17.74
CA VAL A 422 -2.66 1.61 -18.84
C VAL A 422 -3.21 3.05 -18.87
N LEU A 423 -2.95 3.77 -19.95
CA LEU A 423 -3.56 5.06 -20.26
C LEU A 423 -4.70 4.87 -21.27
N ALA A 424 -5.90 4.67 -20.73
CA ALA A 424 -7.12 4.49 -21.49
C ALA A 424 -7.81 5.85 -21.69
N GLY A 425 -7.41 6.61 -22.72
CA GLY A 425 -7.93 7.95 -22.92
C GLY A 425 -7.06 9.03 -22.28
N GLY A 426 -7.73 10.05 -21.74
CA GLY A 426 -7.15 11.20 -21.02
C GLY A 426 -6.35 12.18 -21.89
N ASN A 427 -6.21 13.44 -21.44
CA ASN A 427 -5.41 14.43 -22.14
C ASN A 427 -4.44 15.18 -21.24
N TYR A 428 -3.42 15.74 -21.89
CA TYR A 428 -2.42 16.61 -21.28
C TYR A 428 -1.68 15.99 -20.09
N ASN A 429 -1.73 14.68 -19.88
CA ASN A 429 -1.08 14.03 -18.75
C ASN A 429 0.44 14.06 -18.92
N LEU A 430 1.16 14.11 -17.79
CA LEU A 430 2.62 14.06 -17.75
C LEU A 430 3.08 12.84 -16.95
N PHE A 431 3.85 11.98 -17.59
CA PHE A 431 4.52 10.83 -16.98
C PHE A 431 6.02 11.06 -17.06
N GLU A 432 6.66 11.30 -15.91
CA GLU A 432 8.05 11.72 -15.83
C GLU A 432 8.88 10.84 -14.88
N ASN A 433 10.08 10.43 -15.27
CA ASN A 433 11.04 9.73 -14.37
C ASN A 433 10.50 8.49 -13.64
N ASN A 434 9.43 7.87 -14.14
CA ASN A 434 8.91 6.63 -13.58
C ASN A 434 9.81 5.45 -13.99
N ARG A 435 9.72 4.36 -13.22
CA ARG A 435 10.47 3.13 -13.50
C ARG A 435 9.52 1.96 -13.77
N PHE A 436 9.65 1.36 -14.94
CA PHE A 436 8.82 0.22 -15.38
C PHE A 436 9.71 -0.99 -15.65
N TYR A 437 9.58 -2.06 -14.88
CA TYR A 437 10.40 -3.27 -15.09
C TYR A 437 9.64 -4.53 -14.68
N ASP A 438 10.03 -5.69 -15.20
CA ASP A 438 9.39 -6.98 -14.89
C ASP A 438 7.85 -7.01 -15.11
N ASN A 439 7.30 -6.18 -16.00
CA ASN A 439 5.90 -6.29 -16.43
C ASN A 439 5.87 -7.10 -17.74
N TRP A 440 5.44 -8.36 -17.66
CA TRP A 440 5.70 -9.36 -18.71
C TRP A 440 4.90 -9.15 -19.99
N ARG A 441 3.80 -8.38 -19.94
CA ARG A 441 3.12 -7.93 -21.15
C ARG A 441 3.78 -6.65 -21.65
N GLN A 442 3.72 -5.60 -20.84
CA GLN A 442 4.18 -4.29 -21.25
C GLN A 442 4.43 -3.33 -20.08
N GLY A 443 5.40 -2.43 -20.25
CA GLY A 443 5.64 -1.35 -19.27
C GLY A 443 4.49 -0.36 -19.26
N THR A 444 4.18 0.24 -20.41
CA THR A 444 3.08 1.22 -20.57
C THR A 444 2.23 0.92 -21.79
N PHE A 445 0.92 1.14 -21.69
CA PHE A 445 -0.04 0.98 -22.79
C PHE A 445 -0.97 2.18 -22.89
N GLN A 446 -0.81 2.98 -23.95
CA GLN A 446 -1.70 4.09 -24.26
C GLN A 446 -2.64 3.75 -25.43
N PHE A 447 -3.93 3.96 -25.25
CA PHE A 447 -4.91 3.82 -26.33
C PHE A 447 -6.03 4.86 -26.26
N PHE A 448 -6.68 5.06 -27.40
CA PHE A 448 -7.77 6.00 -27.61
C PHE A 448 -9.14 5.44 -27.25
N VAL A 449 -9.96 6.26 -26.59
CA VAL A 449 -11.31 5.89 -26.16
C VAL A 449 -12.36 6.69 -26.95
N PRO A 450 -13.11 6.04 -27.86
CA PRO A 450 -14.16 6.69 -28.65
C PRO A 450 -15.38 7.05 -27.79
N ALA A 451 -16.00 8.20 -28.08
CA ALA A 451 -17.22 8.70 -27.41
C ALA A 451 -18.34 7.66 -27.27
N THR A 452 -18.58 6.84 -28.31
CA THR A 452 -19.62 5.82 -28.29
C THR A 452 -19.43 4.74 -27.21
N LEU A 453 -18.19 4.42 -26.81
CA LEU A 453 -17.95 3.49 -25.71
C LEU A 453 -18.22 4.14 -24.35
N ARG A 454 -18.12 5.47 -24.28
CA ARG A 454 -18.37 6.33 -23.12
C ARG A 454 -19.82 6.83 -23.06
N GLY A 455 -20.73 6.24 -23.84
CA GLY A 455 -22.13 6.69 -23.90
C GLY A 455 -22.35 8.09 -24.49
N GLU A 456 -21.34 8.70 -25.11
CA GLU A 456 -21.42 10.04 -25.69
C GLU A 456 -21.65 10.00 -27.22
N ASP A 457 -22.70 10.68 -27.68
CA ASP A 457 -23.09 10.70 -29.10
C ASP A 457 -22.70 11.99 -29.84
N ALA A 458 -22.12 12.96 -29.14
CA ALA A 458 -21.75 14.26 -29.71
C ALA A 458 -20.58 14.11 -30.69
N PRO A 459 -20.68 14.58 -31.96
CA PRO A 459 -19.63 14.33 -32.96
C PRO A 459 -18.24 14.89 -32.63
N ASP A 460 -18.18 15.95 -31.83
CA ASP A 460 -16.96 16.59 -31.34
C ASP A 460 -16.28 15.79 -30.23
N LYS A 461 -17.05 15.04 -29.43
CA LYS A 461 -16.55 14.12 -28.42
C LYS A 461 -15.86 12.89 -29.02
N GLN A 462 -16.10 12.59 -30.30
CA GLN A 462 -15.56 11.39 -30.92
C GLN A 462 -14.04 11.31 -30.86
N PHE A 463 -13.30 12.43 -30.78
CA PHE A 463 -11.83 12.47 -30.84
C PHE A 463 -11.19 13.25 -29.67
N ASP A 464 -11.90 13.39 -28.55
CA ASP A 464 -11.51 14.27 -27.45
C ASP A 464 -10.65 13.59 -26.36
N THR A 465 -10.17 12.37 -26.59
CA THR A 465 -9.33 11.60 -25.65
C THR A 465 -7.98 11.24 -26.24
N SER A 466 -7.03 10.90 -25.35
CA SER A 466 -5.67 10.45 -25.67
C SER A 466 -4.81 11.50 -26.36
N ASN A 467 -5.06 12.79 -26.10
CA ASN A 467 -4.33 13.89 -26.73
C ASN A 467 -3.29 14.52 -25.79
N PHE A 468 -2.18 14.98 -26.34
CA PHE A 468 -1.18 15.81 -25.66
C PHE A 468 -0.55 15.18 -24.41
N ASN A 469 -0.59 13.84 -24.28
CA ASN A 469 0.07 13.13 -23.19
C ASN A 469 1.58 13.09 -23.42
N THR A 470 2.36 13.31 -22.37
CA THR A 470 3.83 13.40 -22.42
C THR A 470 4.45 12.32 -21.55
N TRP A 471 5.34 11.52 -22.14
CA TRP A 471 6.15 10.50 -21.47
C TRP A 471 7.62 10.89 -21.54
N ARG A 472 8.26 11.22 -20.41
CA ARG A 472 9.67 11.61 -20.41
C ARG A 472 10.53 11.04 -19.29
N GLY A 473 11.82 10.89 -19.57
CA GLY A 473 12.85 10.54 -18.59
C GLY A 473 12.67 9.20 -17.87
N SER A 474 11.69 8.38 -18.27
CA SER A 474 11.34 7.14 -17.59
C SER A 474 12.30 6.02 -17.97
N THR A 475 12.59 5.13 -17.02
CA THR A 475 13.51 4.00 -17.20
C THR A 475 12.72 2.69 -17.33
N TYR A 476 13.06 1.91 -18.34
CA TYR A 476 12.36 0.68 -18.68
C TYR A 476 13.29 -0.54 -18.65
N GLY A 477 12.77 -1.66 -18.12
CA GLY A 477 13.43 -2.96 -18.16
C GLY A 477 14.62 -3.11 -17.21
N VAL A 478 14.79 -2.18 -16.26
CA VAL A 478 15.88 -2.20 -15.29
C VAL A 478 15.31 -1.99 -13.89
N ASN A 479 15.63 -2.84 -12.92
CA ASN A 479 15.21 -2.68 -11.53
C ASN A 479 16.01 -1.59 -10.80
N ILE A 480 15.63 -1.24 -9.57
CA ILE A 480 16.25 -0.15 -8.81
C ILE A 480 17.78 -0.29 -8.62
N ASN A 481 18.28 -1.53 -8.61
CA ASN A 481 19.71 -1.87 -8.48
C ASN A 481 20.50 -1.80 -9.79
N GLY A 482 19.86 -1.42 -10.90
CA GLY A 482 20.51 -1.33 -12.20
C GLY A 482 20.60 -2.66 -12.96
N LEU A 483 19.85 -3.68 -12.52
CA LEU A 483 19.84 -4.99 -13.17
C LEU A 483 18.75 -5.09 -14.23
N ALA A 484 19.06 -5.80 -15.30
CA ALA A 484 18.14 -6.12 -16.37
C ALA A 484 16.97 -6.99 -15.87
N GLN A 485 15.78 -6.39 -15.81
CA GLN A 485 14.48 -7.03 -15.56
C GLN A 485 13.50 -6.57 -16.65
N PRO A 486 13.65 -7.07 -17.89
CA PRO A 486 12.92 -6.57 -19.05
C PRO A 486 11.40 -6.66 -18.87
N ASN A 487 10.68 -5.67 -19.43
CA ASN A 487 9.26 -5.81 -19.71
C ASN A 487 9.08 -6.65 -20.99
N GLY A 488 7.85 -7.13 -21.24
CA GLY A 488 7.54 -7.76 -22.54
C GLY A 488 7.76 -6.80 -23.71
N THR A 489 7.06 -5.66 -23.67
CA THR A 489 7.35 -4.48 -24.49
C THR A 489 7.37 -3.25 -23.60
N ASP A 490 8.38 -2.38 -23.71
CA ASP A 490 8.47 -1.24 -22.80
C ASP A 490 7.31 -0.26 -23.00
N MET A 491 7.00 0.08 -24.26
CA MET A 491 5.93 1.03 -24.56
C MET A 491 5.05 0.59 -25.73
N VAL A 492 3.73 0.60 -25.52
CA VAL A 492 2.71 0.29 -26.52
C VAL A 492 1.79 1.49 -26.72
N TRP A 493 1.55 1.84 -27.98
CA TRP A 493 0.62 2.90 -28.37
C TRP A 493 -0.22 2.45 -29.57
N ASP A 494 -1.51 2.70 -29.51
CA ASP A 494 -2.43 2.35 -30.60
C ASP A 494 -2.28 3.20 -31.87
N GLY A 495 -1.52 4.29 -31.79
CA GLY A 495 -1.27 5.20 -32.90
C GLY A 495 -2.29 6.32 -33.06
N GLU A 496 -3.25 6.44 -32.14
CA GLU A 496 -4.32 7.44 -32.14
C GLU A 496 -4.06 8.58 -31.13
N GLY A 497 -4.83 9.66 -31.24
CA GLY A 497 -4.64 10.89 -30.49
C GLY A 497 -3.63 11.87 -31.13
N GLU A 498 -3.78 13.15 -30.84
CA GLU A 498 -2.94 14.24 -31.34
C GLU A 498 -1.94 14.70 -30.28
N GLY A 499 -0.73 15.10 -30.69
CA GLY A 499 0.20 15.84 -29.84
C GLY A 499 0.86 15.06 -28.71
N ASN A 500 0.68 13.74 -28.65
CA ASN A 500 1.40 12.89 -27.70
C ASN A 500 2.92 12.96 -27.93
N CYS A 501 3.69 12.98 -26.85
CA CYS A 501 5.14 13.10 -26.91
C CYS A 501 5.88 12.03 -26.08
N TRP A 502 6.99 11.53 -26.62
CA TRP A 502 7.92 10.60 -25.97
C TRP A 502 9.36 11.08 -26.08
N THR A 503 9.99 11.45 -24.97
CA THR A 503 11.35 12.05 -24.96
C THR A 503 12.21 11.51 -23.84
N ASP A 504 13.49 11.28 -24.11
CA ASP A 504 14.49 10.96 -23.07
C ASP A 504 14.20 9.70 -22.21
N ASN A 505 13.22 8.88 -22.60
CA ASN A 505 13.00 7.57 -21.99
C ASN A 505 14.14 6.63 -22.37
N VAL A 506 14.54 5.77 -21.43
CA VAL A 506 15.66 4.85 -21.59
C VAL A 506 15.23 3.41 -21.36
N GLY A 507 15.63 2.52 -22.26
CA GLY A 507 15.45 1.07 -22.11
C GLY A 507 16.64 0.42 -21.41
N ILE A 508 16.59 -0.91 -21.36
CA ILE A 508 17.53 -1.78 -20.61
C ILE A 508 19.02 -1.52 -20.88
N ASP A 509 19.37 -1.17 -22.12
CA ASP A 509 20.76 -0.90 -22.55
C ASP A 509 21.19 0.56 -22.38
N GLY A 510 20.37 1.41 -21.74
CA GLY A 510 20.52 2.87 -21.72
C GLY A 510 20.22 3.53 -23.08
N GLY A 511 19.71 2.76 -24.05
CA GLY A 511 19.24 3.21 -25.35
C GLY A 511 17.75 3.55 -25.34
N ALA A 512 17.13 3.65 -26.52
CA ALA A 512 15.67 3.86 -26.60
C ALA A 512 14.91 2.61 -26.09
N PRO A 513 13.75 2.77 -25.43
CA PRO A 513 12.89 1.67 -25.03
C PRO A 513 12.40 0.87 -26.25
N THR A 514 12.02 -0.38 -26.02
CA THR A 514 11.31 -1.18 -27.01
C THR A 514 9.89 -0.65 -27.20
N THR A 515 9.47 -0.51 -28.47
CA THR A 515 8.17 0.07 -28.79
C THR A 515 7.36 -0.84 -29.70
N ALA A 516 6.04 -0.87 -29.50
CA ALA A 516 5.10 -1.49 -30.43
C ALA A 516 3.97 -0.52 -30.78
N VAL A 517 3.53 -0.57 -32.05
CA VAL A 517 2.31 0.08 -32.50
C VAL A 517 1.35 -1.01 -32.99
N GLY A 518 0.13 -1.02 -32.48
CA GLY A 518 -0.82 -2.11 -32.72
C GLY A 518 -2.17 -1.86 -32.09
N ASP A 519 -3.07 -2.83 -32.15
CA ASP A 519 -4.41 -2.71 -31.57
C ASP A 519 -4.47 -2.93 -30.04
N GLY A 520 -3.32 -2.95 -29.36
CA GLY A 520 -3.23 -3.18 -27.91
C GLY A 520 -3.65 -4.58 -27.47
N SER A 521 -3.86 -5.50 -28.41
CA SER A 521 -4.32 -6.87 -28.13
C SER A 521 -3.17 -7.85 -27.88
N GLY A 522 -1.90 -7.49 -28.09
CA GLY A 522 -0.83 -8.50 -28.22
C GLY A 522 -0.93 -9.43 -29.43
N ILE A 523 -1.97 -9.34 -30.27
CA ILE A 523 -2.21 -10.19 -31.45
C ILE A 523 -1.79 -9.47 -32.74
N PHE A 524 -2.03 -8.17 -32.85
CA PHE A 524 -1.68 -7.35 -34.02
C PHE A 524 -0.71 -6.21 -33.69
N GLU A 525 0.21 -6.44 -32.77
CA GLU A 525 1.31 -5.53 -32.47
C GLU A 525 2.42 -5.64 -33.49
N VAL A 526 2.89 -4.49 -33.98
CA VAL A 526 4.07 -4.41 -34.84
C VAL A 526 5.22 -3.86 -34.00
N PRO A 527 6.11 -4.74 -33.50
CA PRO A 527 7.23 -4.33 -32.67
C PRO A 527 8.28 -3.57 -33.47
N GLY A 528 9.05 -2.73 -32.77
CA GLY A 528 10.20 -2.00 -33.30
C GLY A 528 9.84 -0.79 -34.16
N ILE A 529 8.61 -0.26 -34.06
CA ILE A 529 8.24 1.02 -34.70
C ILE A 529 8.59 2.17 -33.76
N PRO A 530 9.59 3.02 -34.08
CA PRO A 530 9.94 4.13 -33.22
C PRO A 530 8.77 5.10 -33.05
N PHE A 531 8.55 5.54 -31.82
CA PHE A 531 7.59 6.59 -31.52
C PHE A 531 8.10 7.94 -32.09
N PRO A 532 7.20 8.86 -32.47
CA PRO A 532 7.56 10.05 -33.25
C PRO A 532 8.26 11.14 -32.43
N GLY A 533 8.59 10.92 -31.16
CA GLY A 533 8.95 12.02 -30.26
C GLY A 533 7.77 12.96 -30.05
N CYS A 534 8.01 14.27 -29.98
CA CYS A 534 6.94 15.28 -29.97
C CYS A 534 6.47 15.70 -31.39
N ASP A 535 6.93 15.04 -32.46
CA ASP A 535 6.53 15.44 -33.81
C ASP A 535 5.05 15.07 -34.09
N PRO A 536 4.21 16.03 -34.52
CA PRO A 536 2.80 15.76 -34.77
C PRO A 536 2.63 14.79 -35.94
N ARG A 537 1.86 13.72 -35.72
CA ARG A 537 1.44 12.83 -36.81
C ARG A 537 0.23 13.43 -37.55
N PRO A 538 0.11 13.22 -38.87
CA PRO A 538 -1.17 13.49 -39.55
C PRO A 538 -2.27 12.60 -38.95
N PRO A 539 -3.53 13.07 -38.88
CA PRO A 539 -4.64 12.29 -38.35
C PRO A 539 -4.73 10.98 -39.13
N PHE A 540 -4.39 9.87 -38.46
CA PHE A 540 -4.40 8.55 -39.07
C PHE A 540 -5.85 8.03 -39.11
N THR A 541 -6.04 6.94 -39.84
CA THR A 541 -7.36 6.31 -40.06
C THR A 541 -7.52 5.23 -39.00
N PRO A 542 -8.69 5.09 -38.33
CA PRO A 542 -8.88 4.21 -37.18
C PRO A 542 -8.17 2.87 -37.36
N GLY A 543 -7.19 2.60 -36.50
CA GLY A 543 -6.56 1.31 -36.38
C GLY A 543 -7.54 0.24 -35.84
N PRO A 544 -7.24 -1.06 -36.00
CA PRO A 544 -8.05 -2.16 -35.46
C PRO A 544 -8.10 -2.22 -33.92
N GLY A 545 -7.42 -1.32 -33.18
CA GLY A 545 -7.40 -1.13 -31.71
C GLY A 545 -8.74 -1.31 -31.03
N ILE A 546 -9.72 -0.58 -31.54
CA ILE A 546 -11.08 -0.53 -30.98
C ILE A 546 -11.74 -1.91 -31.01
N VAL A 547 -11.39 -2.80 -31.95
CA VAL A 547 -12.06 -4.10 -32.09
C VAL A 547 -11.75 -5.01 -30.92
N THR A 548 -10.50 -5.07 -30.43
CA THR A 548 -10.13 -5.97 -29.34
C THR A 548 -10.41 -5.37 -27.96
N ALA A 549 -10.20 -4.06 -27.77
CA ALA A 549 -10.69 -3.39 -26.57
C ALA A 549 -12.21 -3.57 -26.43
N ALA A 550 -12.99 -3.46 -27.52
CA ALA A 550 -14.43 -3.75 -27.51
C ALA A 550 -14.79 -5.23 -27.30
N GLN A 551 -13.90 -6.17 -27.64
CA GLN A 551 -14.10 -7.61 -27.32
C GLN A 551 -13.87 -7.87 -25.83
N CYS A 552 -12.84 -7.27 -25.23
CA CYS A 552 -12.59 -7.37 -23.80
C CYS A 552 -13.63 -6.58 -22.98
N ALA A 553 -14.22 -5.53 -23.55
CA ALA A 553 -15.26 -4.71 -22.91
C ALA A 553 -16.58 -5.46 -22.68
N SER A 554 -16.83 -6.62 -23.30
CA SER A 554 -18.01 -7.43 -22.98
C SER A 554 -17.83 -8.28 -21.72
N TYR A 555 -16.66 -8.21 -21.08
CA TYR A 555 -16.40 -8.84 -19.81
C TYR A 555 -17.47 -8.52 -18.78
N SER A 556 -17.90 -9.57 -18.09
CA SER A 556 -18.75 -9.47 -16.91
C SER A 556 -18.34 -10.58 -15.96
N ARG A 557 -17.99 -10.21 -14.73
CA ARG A 557 -17.64 -11.15 -13.66
C ARG A 557 -18.67 -12.28 -13.51
N GLY A 558 -19.96 -11.95 -13.58
CA GLY A 558 -21.05 -12.90 -13.32
C GLY A 558 -21.57 -13.67 -14.53
N SER A 559 -21.48 -13.12 -15.75
CA SER A 559 -22.15 -13.69 -16.93
C SER A 559 -21.22 -13.98 -18.12
N GLU A 560 -20.13 -13.24 -18.29
CA GLU A 560 -19.15 -13.43 -19.36
C GLU A 560 -17.72 -13.19 -18.84
N PRO A 561 -17.19 -14.05 -17.93
CA PRO A 561 -15.89 -13.84 -17.30
C PRO A 561 -14.70 -14.12 -18.23
N ASN A 562 -14.95 -14.64 -19.44
CA ASN A 562 -13.94 -14.89 -20.47
C ASN A 562 -14.50 -14.63 -21.88
N PRO A 563 -14.61 -13.36 -22.30
CA PRO A 563 -15.08 -12.96 -23.62
C PRO A 563 -14.26 -13.61 -24.74
N PRO A 564 -14.91 -14.26 -25.73
CA PRO A 564 -14.20 -14.92 -26.82
C PRO A 564 -13.32 -13.96 -27.64
N GLY A 565 -12.02 -14.25 -27.68
CA GLY A 565 -11.05 -13.48 -28.47
C GLY A 565 -10.33 -12.39 -27.70
N CYS A 566 -10.65 -12.20 -26.41
CA CYS A 566 -9.84 -11.40 -25.49
C CYS A 566 -8.70 -12.26 -24.90
N ASN A 567 -7.46 -11.77 -24.94
CA ASN A 567 -6.29 -12.43 -24.33
C ASN A 567 -5.67 -11.61 -23.20
N TRP A 568 -6.39 -10.61 -22.71
CA TRP A 568 -5.97 -9.76 -21.60
C TRP A 568 -5.91 -10.52 -20.27
N PHE A 569 -6.71 -11.59 -20.15
CA PHE A 569 -6.99 -12.23 -18.86
C PHE A 569 -6.06 -13.39 -18.51
N SER A 570 -5.14 -13.75 -19.41
CA SER A 570 -4.09 -14.74 -19.16
C SER A 570 -2.77 -14.06 -18.81
N THR A 571 -2.06 -14.58 -17.82
CA THR A 571 -0.70 -14.14 -17.49
C THR A 571 0.25 -14.41 -18.68
N PRO A 572 1.01 -13.42 -19.16
CA PRO A 572 2.03 -13.62 -20.19
C PRO A 572 3.17 -14.52 -19.70
N GLU A 573 4.03 -15.00 -20.61
CA GLU A 573 5.29 -15.64 -20.23
C GLU A 573 6.34 -14.58 -19.83
N PRO A 574 7.21 -14.85 -18.85
CA PRO A 574 8.28 -13.92 -18.47
C PRO A 574 9.23 -13.64 -19.65
N PRO A 575 9.69 -12.38 -19.83
CA PRO A 575 10.65 -12.03 -20.88
C PRO A 575 12.01 -12.73 -20.71
N ALA A 576 12.68 -13.03 -21.82
CA ALA A 576 14.04 -13.57 -21.83
C ALA A 576 15.09 -12.51 -21.43
N ASP A 577 16.33 -12.94 -21.18
CA ASP A 577 17.49 -12.07 -20.88
C ASP A 577 17.39 -11.29 -19.54
N ARG A 578 16.56 -11.73 -18.60
CA ARG A 578 16.62 -11.31 -17.18
C ARG A 578 18.03 -11.54 -16.64
N THR A 579 18.52 -10.66 -15.78
CA THR A 579 19.85 -10.78 -15.17
C THR A 579 19.79 -10.83 -13.65
N PRO A 580 20.30 -11.91 -13.03
CA PRO A 580 20.66 -13.20 -13.63
C PRO A 580 19.50 -13.90 -14.35
N GLU A 581 19.84 -14.79 -15.29
CA GLU A 581 18.88 -15.57 -16.10
C GLU A 581 18.04 -16.53 -15.25
N GLY A 582 18.58 -16.93 -14.10
CA GLY A 582 17.87 -17.63 -13.02
C GLY A 582 18.02 -16.89 -11.68
N PRO A 583 17.53 -17.47 -10.58
CA PRO A 583 17.62 -16.86 -9.26
C PRO A 583 19.06 -16.77 -8.76
N THR A 584 19.33 -15.81 -7.87
CA THR A 584 20.50 -15.83 -7.01
C THR A 584 20.27 -16.77 -5.83
N VAL A 585 21.25 -17.60 -5.51
CA VAL A 585 21.17 -18.55 -4.40
C VAL A 585 22.20 -18.17 -3.33
N ASP A 586 21.71 -17.76 -2.17
CA ASP A 586 22.52 -17.36 -1.02
C ASP A 586 22.38 -18.35 0.13
N ARG A 587 23.51 -18.80 0.67
CA ARG A 587 23.52 -19.67 1.85
C ARG A 587 23.85 -18.86 3.09
N LEU A 588 22.86 -18.71 3.96
CA LEU A 588 22.98 -18.12 5.29
C LEU A 588 23.30 -19.23 6.29
N ALA A 589 24.58 -19.40 6.60
CA ALA A 589 25.03 -20.50 7.46
C ALA A 589 26.21 -20.11 8.35
N GLY A 590 26.03 -20.29 9.66
CA GLY A 590 27.09 -20.24 10.64
C GLY A 590 27.65 -21.63 10.98
N ALA A 591 28.66 -21.68 11.86
CA ALA A 591 29.17 -22.95 12.37
C ALA A 591 28.15 -23.70 13.26
N GLU A 592 27.21 -22.98 13.85
CA GLU A 592 26.19 -23.45 14.78
C GLU A 592 24.84 -22.77 14.52
N ARG A 593 23.75 -23.35 15.03
CA ARG A 593 22.36 -22.83 14.86
C ARG A 593 22.18 -21.36 15.24
N ILE A 594 22.87 -20.92 16.30
CA ILE A 594 22.81 -19.54 16.77
C ILE A 594 23.35 -18.63 15.68
N GLU A 595 24.50 -18.96 15.12
CA GLU A 595 25.16 -18.12 14.12
C GLU A 595 24.41 -18.13 12.77
N THR A 596 23.78 -19.23 12.39
CA THR A 596 22.82 -19.24 11.28
C THR A 596 21.65 -18.28 11.54
N ASN A 597 21.03 -18.35 12.71
CA ASN A 597 19.92 -17.48 13.08
C ASN A 597 20.31 -15.99 13.11
N LEU A 598 21.54 -15.66 13.51
CA LEU A 598 22.06 -14.28 13.41
C LEU A 598 22.21 -13.82 11.96
N LEU A 599 22.60 -14.72 11.04
CA LEU A 599 22.68 -14.38 9.61
C LEU A 599 21.30 -14.18 8.99
N THR A 600 20.29 -14.98 9.35
CA THR A 600 18.92 -14.75 8.89
C THR A 600 18.38 -13.43 9.43
N SER A 601 18.69 -13.09 10.69
CA SER A 601 18.35 -11.78 11.28
C SER A 601 19.02 -10.62 10.55
N ARG A 602 20.29 -10.73 10.16
CA ARG A 602 21.00 -9.65 9.44
C ARG A 602 20.50 -9.48 8.01
N SER A 603 20.08 -10.57 7.38
CA SER A 603 19.47 -10.55 6.07
C SER A 603 18.13 -9.82 6.12
N ALA A 604 17.22 -10.21 7.02
CA ALA A 604 15.90 -9.60 7.11
C ALA A 604 15.89 -8.22 7.79
N PHE A 605 16.84 -7.95 8.70
CA PHE A 605 16.93 -6.70 9.47
C PHE A 605 18.30 -6.04 9.29
N PRO A 606 18.60 -5.49 8.10
CA PRO A 606 19.86 -4.78 7.84
C PRO A 606 20.01 -3.52 8.73
N GLY A 607 18.88 -2.89 9.07
CA GLY A 607 18.76 -1.72 9.93
C GLY A 607 18.61 -2.06 11.42
N GLN A 608 17.88 -1.20 12.13
CA GLN A 608 17.56 -1.34 13.55
C GLN A 608 16.18 -1.97 13.73
N SER A 609 15.94 -2.59 14.88
CA SER A 609 14.61 -3.06 15.31
C SER A 609 14.47 -2.81 16.81
N ALA A 610 13.43 -2.06 17.18
CA ALA A 610 13.18 -1.69 18.58
C ALA A 610 12.81 -2.90 19.46
N ASN A 611 12.26 -3.95 18.84
CA ASN A 611 11.82 -5.18 19.49
C ASN A 611 12.72 -6.35 19.08
N VAL A 612 12.93 -7.30 19.99
CA VAL A 612 13.50 -8.61 19.67
C VAL A 612 12.64 -9.69 20.30
N VAL A 613 12.26 -10.71 19.54
CA VAL A 613 11.67 -11.93 20.10
C VAL A 613 12.80 -12.92 20.36
N LEU A 614 12.95 -13.37 21.60
CA LEU A 614 14.02 -14.26 22.02
C LEU A 614 13.43 -15.60 22.47
N ALA A 615 13.88 -16.68 21.83
CA ALA A 615 13.54 -18.05 22.17
C ALA A 615 14.77 -18.84 22.62
N THR A 616 14.53 -20.03 23.18
CA THR A 616 15.62 -20.94 23.55
C THR A 616 16.15 -21.71 22.35
N ALA A 617 17.48 -21.83 22.25
CA ALA A 617 18.17 -22.63 21.24
C ALA A 617 18.14 -24.15 21.55
N ASP A 618 17.75 -24.53 22.78
CA ASP A 618 17.86 -25.90 23.27
C ASP A 618 16.61 -26.76 22.99
N ASN A 619 15.45 -26.14 22.79
CA ASN A 619 14.19 -26.80 22.44
C ASN A 619 13.26 -25.86 21.65
N PHE A 620 12.22 -26.41 21.00
CA PHE A 620 11.32 -25.63 20.13
C PHE A 620 9.97 -25.27 20.74
N ALA A 621 9.63 -25.84 21.89
CA ALA A 621 8.23 -25.99 22.33
C ALA A 621 7.48 -24.66 22.40
N ASP A 622 8.10 -23.66 23.02
CA ASP A 622 7.53 -22.32 23.22
C ASP A 622 7.78 -21.38 22.03
N ALA A 623 8.59 -21.80 21.05
CA ALA A 623 9.01 -20.97 19.92
C ALA A 623 8.17 -21.16 18.65
N LEU A 624 7.40 -22.25 18.56
CA LEU A 624 6.66 -22.62 17.34
C LEU A 624 5.61 -21.61 16.91
N ALA A 625 5.09 -20.77 17.81
CA ALA A 625 4.15 -19.69 17.46
C ALA A 625 4.83 -18.31 17.44
N GLY A 626 6.17 -18.29 17.47
CA GLY A 626 6.96 -17.08 17.68
C GLY A 626 7.08 -16.19 16.45
N ALA A 627 7.05 -16.74 15.23
CA ALA A 627 7.20 -15.91 14.02
C ALA A 627 6.00 -14.97 13.82
N PRO A 628 4.73 -15.40 14.01
CA PRO A 628 3.60 -14.47 14.01
C PRO A 628 3.70 -13.34 15.04
N LEU A 629 4.20 -13.63 16.24
CA LEU A 629 4.47 -12.59 17.22
C LEU A 629 5.60 -11.66 16.76
N ALA A 630 6.67 -12.21 16.20
CA ALA A 630 7.81 -11.45 15.73
C ALA A 630 7.41 -10.47 14.60
N ALA A 631 6.60 -10.92 13.64
CA ALA A 631 6.05 -10.06 12.60
C ALA A 631 5.09 -8.99 13.16
N HIS A 632 4.18 -9.37 14.07
CA HIS A 632 3.28 -8.41 14.74
C HIS A 632 4.05 -7.31 15.50
N LEU A 633 5.27 -7.60 15.96
CA LEU A 633 6.14 -6.67 16.68
C LEU A 633 7.22 -6.03 15.79
N GLU A 634 7.23 -6.32 14.48
CA GLU A 634 8.27 -5.92 13.51
C GLU A 634 9.70 -6.24 14.00
N ALA A 635 9.87 -7.45 14.53
CA ALA A 635 11.03 -7.88 15.30
C ALA A 635 11.71 -9.11 14.70
N PRO A 636 13.06 -9.24 14.77
CA PRO A 636 13.71 -10.51 14.52
C PRO A 636 13.41 -11.52 15.63
N LEU A 637 13.33 -12.80 15.24
CA LEU A 637 13.29 -13.93 16.17
C LEU A 637 14.70 -14.49 16.35
N LEU A 638 15.30 -14.21 17.51
CA LEU A 638 16.63 -14.68 17.90
C LEU A 638 16.57 -15.91 18.82
N ILE A 639 17.64 -16.71 18.85
CA ILE A 639 17.75 -17.87 19.75
C ILE A 639 19.02 -17.82 20.63
N THR A 640 18.88 -18.17 21.91
CA THR A 640 20.00 -18.25 22.88
C THR A 640 19.92 -19.51 23.75
N PRO A 641 21.01 -20.02 24.35
CA PRO A 641 20.93 -21.14 25.28
C PRO A 641 20.03 -20.83 26.49
N THR A 642 19.38 -21.86 27.06
CA THR A 642 18.47 -21.73 28.21
C THR A 642 19.11 -21.04 29.42
N GLY A 643 20.41 -21.29 29.62
CA GLY A 643 21.14 -20.94 30.83
C GLY A 643 21.75 -19.53 30.87
N GLY A 644 21.69 -18.77 29.78
CA GLY A 644 22.31 -17.44 29.67
C GLY A 644 22.29 -16.89 28.24
N LEU A 645 22.56 -15.60 28.10
CA LEU A 645 22.61 -14.94 26.79
C LEU A 645 23.95 -15.25 26.09
N ASP A 646 23.91 -15.78 24.87
CA ASP A 646 25.12 -15.97 24.04
C ASP A 646 25.70 -14.60 23.67
N ASP A 647 27.01 -14.42 23.83
CA ASP A 647 27.68 -13.13 23.56
C ASP A 647 27.42 -12.63 22.12
N ARG A 648 27.27 -13.53 21.14
CA ARG A 648 26.97 -13.16 19.75
C ARG A 648 25.53 -12.64 19.59
N VAL A 649 24.59 -13.17 20.37
CA VAL A 649 23.20 -12.70 20.40
C VAL A 649 23.14 -11.35 21.10
N ALA A 650 23.92 -11.14 22.16
CA ALA A 650 24.08 -9.84 22.80
C ALA A 650 24.59 -8.76 21.83
N GLU A 651 25.59 -9.10 21.02
CA GLU A 651 26.10 -8.22 19.95
C GLU A 651 25.02 -7.90 18.91
N GLU A 652 24.20 -8.87 18.52
CA GLU A 652 23.12 -8.64 17.56
C GLU A 652 21.99 -7.77 18.12
N ILE A 653 21.56 -8.02 19.36
CA ILE A 653 20.60 -7.17 20.08
C ILE A 653 21.11 -5.71 20.14
N THR A 654 22.41 -5.54 20.37
CA THR A 654 23.06 -4.22 20.38
C THR A 654 23.09 -3.60 18.97
N ARG A 655 23.43 -4.39 17.93
CA ARG A 655 23.44 -3.92 16.53
C ARG A 655 22.05 -3.45 16.09
N LEU A 656 21.02 -4.18 16.48
CA LEU A 656 19.62 -3.86 16.20
C LEU A 656 19.15 -2.62 16.97
N GLY A 657 19.89 -2.14 17.98
CA GLY A 657 19.44 -1.02 18.82
C GLY A 657 18.20 -1.37 19.64
N ALA A 658 17.99 -2.66 19.94
CA ALA A 658 16.77 -3.13 20.58
C ALA A 658 16.55 -2.50 21.95
N GLN A 659 15.32 -2.05 22.19
CA GLN A 659 14.90 -1.44 23.46
C GLN A 659 14.11 -2.43 24.32
N ARG A 660 13.37 -3.33 23.66
CA ARG A 660 12.51 -4.32 24.28
C ARG A 660 12.83 -5.73 23.81
N VAL A 661 12.86 -6.68 24.75
CA VAL A 661 13.06 -8.10 24.45
C VAL A 661 11.89 -8.94 24.98
N TRP A 662 11.31 -9.72 24.08
CA TRP A 662 10.18 -10.61 24.30
C TRP A 662 10.65 -12.06 24.47
N LEU A 663 10.62 -12.57 25.70
CA LEU A 663 11.06 -13.93 26.00
C LEU A 663 9.93 -14.94 25.78
N LEU A 664 10.15 -15.89 24.88
CA LEU A 664 9.22 -17.00 24.66
C LEU A 664 9.45 -18.14 25.66
N GLY A 665 8.40 -18.46 26.41
CA GLY A 665 8.39 -19.52 27.42
C GLY A 665 8.80 -19.06 28.82
N GLN A 666 8.58 -19.95 29.78
CA GLN A 666 8.89 -19.71 31.19
C GLN A 666 10.38 -19.86 31.51
N THR A 667 10.78 -19.74 32.77
CA THR A 667 12.18 -19.83 33.23
C THR A 667 12.87 -21.16 32.89
N ALA A 668 12.09 -22.20 32.58
CA ALA A 668 12.61 -23.48 32.10
C ALA A 668 13.08 -23.44 30.63
N ALA A 669 12.55 -22.52 29.82
CA ALA A 669 13.00 -22.25 28.46
C ALA A 669 14.11 -21.19 28.44
N LEU A 670 13.92 -20.09 29.17
CA LEU A 670 14.88 -18.99 29.27
C LEU A 670 15.03 -18.56 30.73
N SER A 671 16.13 -18.98 31.36
CA SER A 671 16.35 -18.80 32.80
C SER A 671 16.47 -17.33 33.22
N ASP A 672 16.38 -17.07 34.52
CA ASP A 672 16.58 -15.73 35.09
C ASP A 672 17.98 -15.16 34.79
N THR A 673 18.96 -16.01 34.46
CA THR A 673 20.27 -15.55 34.00
C THR A 673 20.16 -14.80 32.68
N VAL A 674 19.33 -15.25 31.74
CA VAL A 674 19.11 -14.54 30.46
C VAL A 674 18.56 -13.14 30.73
N VAL A 675 17.62 -13.01 31.66
CA VAL A 675 17.07 -11.71 32.08
C VAL A 675 18.17 -10.82 32.65
N ALA A 676 18.98 -11.35 33.57
CA ALA A 676 20.08 -10.60 34.17
C ALA A 676 21.14 -10.17 33.15
N ASP A 677 21.42 -11.00 32.14
CA ASP A 677 22.35 -10.68 31.06
C ASP A 677 21.79 -9.58 30.15
N LEU A 678 20.49 -9.63 29.81
CA LEU A 678 19.81 -8.58 29.06
C LEU A 678 19.77 -7.24 29.81
N GLU A 679 19.47 -7.25 31.12
CA GLU A 679 19.54 -6.06 31.98
C GLU A 679 20.95 -5.47 32.01
N ALA A 680 21.98 -6.33 32.01
CA ALA A 680 23.38 -5.90 31.97
C ALA A 680 23.79 -5.27 30.62
N LEU A 681 23.12 -5.62 29.52
CA LEU A 681 23.25 -4.95 28.22
C LEU A 681 22.52 -3.60 28.16
N GLY A 682 21.71 -3.27 29.17
CA GLY A 682 20.95 -2.04 29.22
C GLY A 682 19.49 -2.16 28.79
N ILE A 683 19.04 -3.37 28.41
CA ILE A 683 17.62 -3.63 28.11
C ILE A 683 16.81 -3.48 29.40
N ARG A 684 15.86 -2.56 29.42
CA ARG A 684 15.00 -2.30 30.59
C ARG A 684 13.61 -2.91 30.44
N GLU A 685 13.19 -3.14 29.21
CA GLU A 685 11.88 -3.67 28.90
C GLU A 685 12.01 -5.13 28.49
N ILE A 686 11.78 -6.02 29.45
CA ILE A 686 11.85 -7.47 29.23
C ILE A 686 10.47 -8.05 29.53
N THR A 687 9.75 -8.48 28.50
CA THR A 687 8.43 -9.07 28.63
C THR A 687 8.52 -10.57 28.40
N ARG A 688 7.98 -11.36 29.32
CA ARG A 688 7.96 -12.82 29.19
C ARG A 688 6.57 -13.29 28.78
N VAL A 689 6.49 -13.98 27.64
CA VAL A 689 5.29 -14.61 27.12
C VAL A 689 5.48 -16.12 27.21
N GLY A 690 5.00 -16.72 28.29
CA GLY A 690 5.18 -18.15 28.53
C GLY A 690 4.15 -18.72 29.46
N GLY A 691 3.51 -19.80 29.06
CA GLY A 691 2.59 -20.56 29.90
C GLY A 691 3.28 -21.70 30.64
N ALA A 692 2.49 -22.51 31.36
CA ALA A 692 2.95 -23.74 32.00
C ALA A 692 3.42 -24.79 30.97
N ASN A 693 2.98 -24.67 29.72
CA ASN A 693 3.37 -25.52 28.60
C ASN A 693 3.20 -24.78 27.27
N ARG A 694 3.62 -25.44 26.17
CA ARG A 694 3.57 -24.90 24.80
C ARG A 694 2.18 -24.49 24.32
N PHE A 695 1.13 -25.18 24.78
CA PHE A 695 -0.24 -24.88 24.36
C PHE A 695 -0.69 -23.56 24.98
N GLU A 696 -0.39 -23.35 26.27
CA GLU A 696 -0.65 -22.07 26.94
C GLU A 696 0.23 -20.95 26.41
N THR A 697 1.52 -21.21 26.12
CA THR A 697 2.36 -20.20 25.48
C THR A 697 1.77 -19.76 24.12
N ALA A 698 1.31 -20.69 23.30
CA ALA A 698 0.70 -20.39 22.01
C ALA A 698 -0.60 -19.58 22.14
N THR A 699 -1.46 -19.87 23.12
CA THR A 699 -2.70 -19.10 23.33
C THR A 699 -2.43 -17.71 23.91
N LEU A 700 -1.38 -17.54 24.72
CA LEU A 700 -0.93 -16.21 25.17
C LEU A 700 -0.42 -15.36 24.00
N ILE A 701 0.37 -15.95 23.11
CA ILE A 701 0.81 -15.28 21.87
C ILE A 701 -0.39 -14.93 21.01
N ALA A 702 -1.34 -15.85 20.83
CA ALA A 702 -2.53 -15.62 20.03
C ALA A 702 -3.39 -14.46 20.56
N GLY A 703 -3.53 -14.35 21.88
CA GLY A 703 -4.24 -13.24 22.51
C GLY A 703 -3.59 -11.87 22.29
N MET A 704 -2.29 -11.82 22.00
CA MET A 704 -1.59 -10.58 21.65
C MET A 704 -1.81 -10.21 20.18
N ILE A 705 -1.77 -11.19 19.28
CA ILE A 705 -1.88 -10.95 17.83
C ILE A 705 -3.30 -10.51 17.45
N GLY A 706 -4.34 -11.21 17.89
CA GLY A 706 -5.71 -10.79 17.59
C GLY A 706 -6.77 -11.88 17.56
N SER A 707 -7.92 -11.52 16.97
CA SER A 707 -9.13 -12.33 16.85
C SER A 707 -9.50 -12.53 15.39
N GLY A 708 -10.15 -13.64 15.04
CA GLY A 708 -10.49 -13.98 13.66
C GLY A 708 -9.97 -15.37 13.31
N ASN A 709 -8.92 -15.42 12.49
CA ASN A 709 -8.50 -16.65 11.81
C ASN A 709 -7.19 -17.16 12.38
N ALA A 710 -7.09 -18.46 12.64
CA ALA A 710 -5.89 -19.07 13.22
C ALA A 710 -5.48 -20.34 12.50
N PHE A 711 -4.18 -20.61 12.53
CA PHE A 711 -3.65 -21.94 12.20
C PHE A 711 -3.66 -22.81 13.44
N LEU A 712 -4.09 -24.07 13.32
CA LEU A 712 -4.05 -25.05 14.41
C LEU A 712 -3.13 -26.21 14.03
N VAL A 713 -2.14 -26.45 14.88
CA VAL A 713 -1.11 -27.48 14.63
C VAL A 713 -0.94 -28.39 15.85
N GLU A 714 -0.52 -29.63 15.62
CA GLU A 714 -0.13 -30.53 16.71
C GLU A 714 1.18 -30.05 17.35
N GLY A 715 1.23 -29.93 18.68
CA GLY A 715 2.35 -29.29 19.40
C GLY A 715 3.70 -30.02 19.39
N GLY A 716 3.79 -31.19 18.75
CA GLY A 716 5.02 -31.94 18.47
C GLY A 716 5.44 -31.90 16.99
N ASP A 717 4.56 -31.48 16.08
CA ASP A 717 4.81 -31.37 14.65
C ASP A 717 5.42 -30.01 14.30
N PHE A 718 6.71 -29.85 14.61
CA PHE A 718 7.42 -28.60 14.39
C PHE A 718 7.48 -28.19 12.92
N ALA A 719 7.54 -29.13 11.97
CA ALA A 719 7.67 -28.80 10.56
C ALA A 719 6.39 -28.12 10.05
N SER A 720 5.22 -28.73 10.31
CA SER A 720 3.93 -28.11 10.01
C SER A 720 3.75 -26.78 10.73
N ALA A 721 4.20 -26.67 11.99
CA ALA A 721 4.07 -25.44 12.76
C ALA A 721 4.93 -24.30 12.21
N LEU A 722 6.14 -24.59 11.71
CA LEU A 722 7.02 -23.58 11.12
C LEU A 722 6.54 -23.13 9.74
N SER A 723 5.99 -24.03 8.91
CA SER A 723 5.32 -23.64 7.67
C SER A 723 4.09 -22.78 7.94
N ALA A 724 3.26 -23.15 8.93
CA ALA A 724 2.13 -22.32 9.38
C ALA A 724 2.58 -20.98 9.94
N SER A 725 3.72 -20.93 10.63
CA SER A 725 4.25 -19.70 11.23
C SER A 725 4.78 -18.71 10.22
N ALA A 726 5.45 -19.16 9.16
CA ALA A 726 5.90 -18.26 8.10
C ALA A 726 4.72 -17.58 7.40
N VAL A 727 3.69 -18.36 7.11
CA VAL A 727 2.45 -17.88 6.49
C VAL A 727 1.67 -16.97 7.45
N GLY A 728 1.46 -17.42 8.70
CA GLY A 728 0.75 -16.63 9.72
C GLY A 728 1.46 -15.34 10.13
N ALA A 729 2.78 -15.30 10.01
CA ALA A 729 3.56 -14.09 10.24
C ALA A 729 3.29 -13.00 9.21
N LEU A 730 3.12 -13.34 7.92
CA LEU A 730 2.74 -12.36 6.92
C LEU A 730 1.34 -11.79 7.14
N VAL A 731 0.35 -12.66 7.39
CA VAL A 731 -1.06 -12.25 7.42
C VAL A 731 -1.61 -11.92 8.80
N GLY A 732 -0.74 -11.82 9.82
CA GLY A 732 -1.15 -11.52 11.19
C GLY A 732 -2.09 -12.58 11.79
N ARG A 733 -1.91 -13.86 11.42
CA ARG A 733 -2.71 -14.97 11.94
C ARG A 733 -1.92 -15.73 13.01
N PRO A 734 -2.47 -15.94 14.22
CA PRO A 734 -1.80 -16.70 15.25
C PRO A 734 -1.71 -18.20 14.89
N VAL A 735 -0.65 -18.84 15.39
CA VAL A 735 -0.50 -20.30 15.37
C VAL A 735 -0.86 -20.85 16.74
N LEU A 736 -1.99 -21.53 16.82
CA LEU A 736 -2.47 -22.26 17.99
C LEU A 736 -1.94 -23.70 17.98
N LEU A 737 -1.76 -24.26 19.17
CA LEU A 737 -1.26 -25.62 19.33
C LEU A 737 -2.28 -26.49 20.08
N THR A 738 -2.41 -27.75 19.66
CA THR A 738 -3.21 -28.78 20.33
C THR A 738 -2.49 -30.12 20.42
N SER A 739 -3.05 -31.05 21.19
CA SER A 739 -2.65 -32.46 21.14
C SER A 739 -3.31 -33.17 19.95
N ALA A 740 -2.67 -34.25 19.45
CA ALA A 740 -3.14 -34.98 18.26
C ALA A 740 -4.61 -35.42 18.32
N ASP A 741 -5.04 -35.99 19.46
CA ASP A 741 -6.34 -36.66 19.57
C ASP A 741 -7.38 -35.91 20.43
N THR A 742 -7.01 -34.79 21.05
CA THR A 742 -7.88 -34.04 21.97
C THR A 742 -7.53 -32.55 21.97
N ILE A 743 -8.54 -31.67 22.07
CA ILE A 743 -8.31 -30.25 22.36
C ILE A 743 -7.62 -30.12 23.73
N SER A 744 -6.52 -29.37 23.81
CA SER A 744 -5.84 -29.12 25.08
C SER A 744 -6.71 -28.20 25.96
N PRO A 745 -6.71 -28.37 27.30
CA PRO A 745 -7.51 -27.51 28.19
C PRO A 745 -7.23 -26.02 28.02
N GLU A 746 -5.99 -25.68 27.67
CA GLU A 746 -5.55 -24.29 27.45
C GLU A 746 -6.10 -23.72 26.14
N LEU A 747 -6.14 -24.53 25.08
CA LEU A 747 -6.81 -24.17 23.83
C LEU A 747 -8.32 -24.07 24.02
N GLU A 748 -8.94 -25.02 24.72
CA GLU A 748 -10.38 -25.01 25.02
C GLU A 748 -10.78 -23.70 25.73
N THR A 749 -10.04 -23.35 26.79
CA THR A 749 -10.27 -22.10 27.55
C THR A 749 -10.10 -20.85 26.67
N PHE A 750 -9.11 -20.85 25.78
CA PHE A 750 -8.89 -19.74 24.85
C PHE A 750 -10.04 -19.60 23.85
N LEU A 751 -10.48 -20.72 23.25
CA LEU A 751 -11.57 -20.74 22.27
C LEU A 751 -12.92 -20.37 22.89
N GLU A 752 -13.19 -20.73 24.14
CA GLU A 752 -14.37 -20.27 24.88
C GLU A 752 -14.47 -18.73 24.98
N GLY A 753 -13.34 -18.03 24.90
CA GLY A 753 -13.28 -16.57 24.83
C GLY A 753 -13.90 -15.96 23.56
N GLY A 754 -14.18 -16.78 22.53
CA GLY A 754 -14.91 -16.36 21.34
C GLY A 754 -14.14 -15.45 20.39
N LEU A 755 -12.81 -15.47 20.49
CA LEU A 755 -11.92 -14.70 19.63
C LEU A 755 -11.77 -15.30 18.23
N MET A 756 -11.89 -16.62 18.06
CA MET A 756 -11.66 -17.29 16.78
C MET A 756 -12.97 -17.60 16.05
N VAL A 757 -12.98 -17.40 14.73
CA VAL A 757 -14.12 -17.67 13.84
C VAL A 757 -13.78 -18.70 12.77
N ASP A 758 -12.53 -18.76 12.29
CA ASP A 758 -12.06 -19.80 11.36
C ASP A 758 -10.75 -20.43 11.82
N ILE A 759 -10.62 -21.73 11.59
CA ILE A 759 -9.42 -22.49 11.94
C ILE A 759 -8.96 -23.34 10.76
N ARG A 760 -7.71 -23.12 10.32
CA ARG A 760 -7.04 -24.02 9.38
C ARG A 760 -6.10 -24.97 10.12
N LEU A 761 -6.39 -26.27 10.03
CA LEU A 761 -5.50 -27.30 10.53
C LEU A 761 -4.32 -27.47 9.56
N VAL A 762 -3.10 -27.45 10.08
CA VAL A 762 -1.89 -27.67 9.27
C VAL A 762 -1.27 -29.02 9.64
N GLY A 763 -1.02 -29.83 8.61
CA GLY A 763 -0.53 -31.19 8.74
C GLY A 763 -1.63 -32.21 9.08
N SER A 764 -1.24 -33.49 9.03
CA SER A 764 -2.15 -34.63 9.24
C SER A 764 -2.18 -35.13 10.68
N ALA A 765 -1.38 -34.55 11.58
CA ALA A 765 -1.20 -35.02 12.96
C ALA A 765 -2.41 -34.75 13.87
N VAL A 766 -3.17 -33.68 13.63
CA VAL A 766 -4.40 -33.38 14.36
C VAL A 766 -5.53 -34.26 13.83
N SER A 767 -6.16 -35.07 14.68
CA SER A 767 -7.21 -36.02 14.31
C SER A 767 -8.53 -35.36 13.91
N ASP A 768 -9.36 -36.08 13.15
CA ASP A 768 -10.72 -35.65 12.80
C ASP A 768 -11.63 -35.53 14.04
N ALA A 769 -11.28 -36.17 15.15
CA ALA A 769 -12.01 -36.03 16.41
C ALA A 769 -11.85 -34.62 16.98
N VAL A 770 -10.64 -34.07 16.96
CA VAL A 770 -10.38 -32.67 17.34
C VAL A 770 -11.11 -31.72 16.41
N MET A 771 -11.02 -31.94 15.10
CA MET A 771 -11.73 -31.15 14.08
C MET A 771 -13.24 -31.10 14.36
N ALA A 772 -13.87 -32.24 14.70
CA ALA A 772 -15.30 -32.30 15.01
C ALA A 772 -15.67 -31.66 16.37
N GLU A 773 -14.71 -31.50 17.28
CA GLU A 773 -14.91 -30.93 18.62
C GLU A 773 -14.81 -29.39 18.62
N LEU A 774 -14.04 -28.80 17.71
CA LEU A 774 -13.82 -27.34 17.65
C LEU A 774 -15.14 -26.52 17.59
N PRO A 775 -16.13 -26.82 16.71
CA PRO A 775 -17.39 -26.08 16.68
C PRO A 775 -18.29 -26.35 17.90
N VAL A 776 -18.03 -27.43 18.64
CA VAL A 776 -18.76 -27.73 19.89
C VAL A 776 -18.25 -26.86 21.03
N VAL A 777 -16.93 -26.65 21.10
CA VAL A 777 -16.27 -25.77 22.09
C VAL A 777 -16.60 -24.31 21.79
N GLN A 778 -16.49 -23.92 20.52
CA GLN A 778 -16.80 -22.56 20.07
C GLN A 778 -17.72 -22.59 18.85
N PRO A 779 -19.04 -22.39 19.04
CA PRO A 779 -20.02 -22.39 17.95
C PRO A 779 -19.82 -21.32 16.88
N ARG A 780 -19.00 -20.29 17.14
CA ARG A 780 -18.60 -19.30 16.13
C ARG A 780 -17.60 -19.85 15.12
N ILE A 781 -16.95 -20.98 15.41
CA ILE A 781 -16.09 -21.67 14.45
C ILE A 781 -17.00 -22.33 13.42
N VAL A 782 -17.15 -21.67 12.28
CA VAL A 782 -18.06 -22.10 11.22
C VAL A 782 -17.34 -22.78 10.07
N ASP A 783 -16.07 -22.41 9.83
CA ASP A 783 -15.24 -23.05 8.84
C ASP A 783 -13.97 -23.70 9.44
N ILE A 784 -13.71 -24.92 8.99
CA ILE A 784 -12.53 -25.69 9.40
C ILE A 784 -11.95 -26.40 8.19
N GLU A 785 -10.83 -25.85 7.73
CA GLU A 785 -10.07 -26.41 6.63
C GLU A 785 -8.85 -27.19 7.12
N ARG A 786 -8.30 -28.04 6.23
CA ARG A 786 -7.04 -28.73 6.50
C ARG A 786 -6.10 -28.65 5.30
N THR A 787 -4.91 -28.13 5.55
CA THR A 787 -3.78 -28.20 4.60
C THR A 787 -2.79 -29.23 5.09
N ALA A 788 -2.76 -30.39 4.43
CA ALA A 788 -1.88 -31.50 4.80
C ALA A 788 -1.45 -32.31 3.56
N GLY A 789 -0.15 -32.47 3.40
CA GLY A 789 0.44 -33.38 2.43
C GLY A 789 0.63 -34.79 2.99
N ALA A 790 1.15 -35.71 2.17
CA ALA A 790 1.53 -37.05 2.58
C ALA A 790 2.69 -37.05 3.59
N ASP A 791 3.53 -36.02 3.56
CA ASP A 791 4.61 -35.76 4.52
C ASP A 791 4.81 -34.26 4.80
N ALA A 792 5.80 -33.93 5.63
CA ALA A 792 6.12 -32.56 6.01
C ALA A 792 6.65 -31.70 4.84
N THR A 793 7.30 -32.31 3.85
CA THR A 793 7.81 -31.61 2.67
C THR A 793 6.65 -31.19 1.78
N GLU A 794 5.71 -32.12 1.52
CA GLU A 794 4.49 -31.82 0.76
C GLU A 794 3.59 -30.83 1.52
N THR A 795 3.46 -30.97 2.85
CA THR A 795 2.74 -30.00 3.68
C THR A 795 3.39 -28.61 3.58
N SER A 796 4.73 -28.52 3.59
CA SER A 796 5.41 -27.24 3.42
C SER A 796 5.21 -26.64 2.03
N ALA A 797 5.18 -27.44 0.96
CA ALA A 797 4.90 -26.96 -0.39
C ALA A 797 3.45 -26.44 -0.53
N LEU A 798 2.48 -27.13 0.08
CA LEU A 798 1.09 -26.67 0.11
C LEU A 798 0.91 -25.39 0.93
N MET A 799 1.65 -25.26 2.05
CA MET A 799 1.66 -24.03 2.83
C MET A 799 2.37 -22.89 2.09
N ALA A 800 3.42 -23.18 1.32
CA ALA A 800 4.05 -22.20 0.43
C ALA A 800 3.05 -21.70 -0.63
N GLU A 801 2.30 -22.60 -1.28
CA GLU A 801 1.23 -22.20 -2.22
C GLU A 801 0.12 -21.38 -1.55
N LEU A 802 -0.28 -21.73 -0.33
CA LEU A 802 -1.21 -20.91 0.45
C LEU A 802 -0.60 -19.54 0.73
N GLY A 803 0.64 -19.49 1.20
CA GLY A 803 1.41 -18.27 1.43
C GLY A 803 1.36 -17.31 0.24
N VAL A 804 1.61 -17.81 -0.96
CA VAL A 804 1.55 -17.03 -2.20
C VAL A 804 0.14 -16.53 -2.50
N GLN A 805 -0.87 -17.39 -2.29
CA GLN A 805 -2.27 -16.98 -2.47
C GLN A 805 -2.60 -15.80 -1.57
N ILE A 806 -2.12 -15.81 -0.32
CA ILE A 806 -2.39 -14.80 0.70
C ILE A 806 -1.45 -13.58 0.66
N GLY A 807 -0.54 -13.49 -0.32
CA GLY A 807 0.32 -12.33 -0.56
C GLY A 807 1.82 -12.50 -0.31
N GLN A 808 2.32 -13.73 -0.09
CA GLN A 808 3.77 -13.95 -0.06
C GLN A 808 4.36 -13.81 -1.47
N ASP A 809 5.53 -13.20 -1.54
CA ASP A 809 6.32 -13.03 -2.74
C ASP A 809 6.98 -14.36 -3.15
N ASP A 810 6.45 -15.01 -4.18
CA ASP A 810 7.05 -16.22 -4.76
C ASP A 810 8.26 -15.95 -5.65
N THR A 811 8.73 -14.71 -5.72
CA THR A 811 10.07 -14.39 -6.24
C THR A 811 11.16 -14.54 -5.17
N GLU A 812 10.78 -14.56 -3.88
CA GLU A 812 11.66 -14.59 -2.71
C GLU A 812 11.48 -15.92 -1.94
N LEU A 813 12.37 -16.89 -2.16
CA LEU A 813 12.24 -18.22 -1.57
C LEU A 813 13.25 -18.47 -0.44
N TRP A 814 12.75 -18.78 0.74
CA TRP A 814 13.53 -19.23 1.88
C TRP A 814 13.50 -20.76 1.99
N ILE A 815 14.68 -21.38 2.04
CA ILE A 815 14.83 -22.83 2.15
C ILE A 815 15.43 -23.19 3.49
N ALA A 816 14.76 -24.09 4.22
CA ALA A 816 15.26 -24.66 5.46
C ALA A 816 15.02 -26.19 5.50
N THR A 817 15.61 -26.90 6.45
CA THR A 817 15.43 -28.36 6.53
C THR A 817 14.16 -28.78 7.28
N VAL A 818 13.46 -29.81 6.80
CA VAL A 818 12.37 -30.49 7.56
C VAL A 818 12.91 -31.38 8.69
N ASP A 819 14.20 -31.75 8.64
CA ASP A 819 14.77 -32.75 9.57
C ASP A 819 15.13 -32.15 10.95
N ASN A 820 15.12 -30.81 11.06
CA ASN A 820 15.49 -30.09 12.27
C ASN A 820 14.89 -28.67 12.29
N TRP A 821 14.60 -28.13 13.47
CA TRP A 821 13.79 -26.92 13.64
C TRP A 821 14.51 -25.55 13.72
N PRO A 822 15.75 -25.39 14.25
CA PRO A 822 16.28 -24.06 14.60
C PRO A 822 16.49 -23.12 13.40
N ASP A 823 16.97 -23.66 12.28
CA ASP A 823 17.25 -22.86 11.09
C ASP A 823 15.92 -22.43 10.42
N ALA A 824 14.93 -23.32 10.38
CA ALA A 824 13.59 -23.05 9.89
C ALA A 824 12.83 -22.04 10.78
N LEU A 825 13.07 -22.03 12.10
CA LEU A 825 12.48 -21.05 13.01
C LEU A 825 12.95 -19.62 12.70
N GLY A 826 14.26 -19.43 12.51
CA GLY A 826 14.82 -18.13 12.10
C GLY A 826 14.37 -17.73 10.69
N ALA A 827 14.35 -18.69 9.76
CA ALA A 827 13.90 -18.47 8.40
C ALA A 827 12.41 -18.13 8.31
N ALA A 828 11.53 -18.71 9.13
CA ALA A 828 10.09 -18.41 9.11
C ALA A 828 9.81 -16.94 9.44
N ALA A 829 10.49 -16.38 10.45
CA ALA A 829 10.37 -14.97 10.80
C ALA A 829 11.03 -14.07 9.75
N ALA A 830 12.20 -14.45 9.23
CA ALA A 830 12.90 -13.68 8.20
C ALA A 830 12.14 -13.66 6.86
N ALA A 831 11.56 -14.78 6.46
CA ALA A 831 10.75 -14.88 5.24
C ALA A 831 9.55 -13.93 5.28
N ALA A 832 8.87 -13.82 6.44
CA ALA A 832 7.75 -12.89 6.57
C ALA A 832 8.15 -11.41 6.37
N VAL A 833 9.37 -11.03 6.76
CA VAL A 833 9.89 -9.66 6.59
C VAL A 833 10.23 -9.37 5.13
N ASP A 834 10.77 -10.36 4.42
CA ASP A 834 10.99 -10.28 2.97
C ASP A 834 9.67 -10.42 2.17
N GLU A 835 8.54 -10.62 2.86
CA GLU A 835 7.28 -11.14 2.31
C GLU A 835 7.44 -12.49 1.60
N GLY A 836 8.60 -13.12 1.66
CA GLY A 836 8.96 -14.33 0.93
C GLY A 836 8.32 -15.60 1.48
N VAL A 837 8.50 -16.66 0.70
CA VAL A 837 7.94 -17.99 0.95
C VAL A 837 8.92 -18.86 1.73
N LEU A 838 8.49 -19.51 2.81
CA LEU A 838 9.27 -20.57 3.45
C LEU A 838 8.94 -21.94 2.85
N LEU A 839 9.93 -22.59 2.26
CA LEU A 839 9.86 -23.96 1.78
C LEU A 839 10.84 -24.85 2.54
N GLN A 840 10.32 -25.84 3.27
CA GLN A 840 11.15 -26.81 3.98
C GLN A 840 11.47 -28.01 3.09
N VAL A 841 12.75 -28.39 3.04
CA VAL A 841 13.28 -29.48 2.22
C VAL A 841 13.92 -30.60 3.06
N PRO A 842 13.91 -31.86 2.62
CA PRO A 842 14.73 -32.91 3.22
C PRO A 842 16.23 -32.62 3.09
N SER A 843 17.06 -33.23 3.93
CA SER A 843 18.54 -33.14 3.84
C SER A 843 19.13 -33.64 2.50
N SER A 844 18.33 -34.34 1.69
CA SER A 844 18.63 -34.77 0.31
C SER A 844 17.37 -34.62 -0.54
N LEU A 845 17.45 -33.88 -1.65
CA LEU A 845 16.41 -33.81 -2.68
C LEU A 845 16.74 -34.82 -3.77
N ASP A 846 15.93 -35.87 -3.93
CA ASP A 846 15.94 -36.68 -5.13
C ASP A 846 15.10 -36.02 -6.24
N GLY A 847 15.15 -36.57 -7.45
CA GLY A 847 14.47 -35.98 -8.62
C GLY A 847 12.94 -36.09 -8.64
N GLU A 848 12.30 -36.59 -7.58
CA GLU A 848 10.84 -36.68 -7.42
C GLU A 848 10.46 -36.21 -5.99
N SER A 849 10.48 -34.89 -5.76
CA SER A 849 10.16 -34.28 -4.46
C SER A 849 9.19 -33.11 -4.64
N PRO A 850 8.10 -33.01 -3.85
CA PRO A 850 7.14 -31.90 -3.93
C PRO A 850 7.79 -30.51 -3.79
N ALA A 851 8.84 -30.40 -2.99
CA ALA A 851 9.58 -29.14 -2.87
C ALA A 851 10.40 -28.82 -4.13
N LEU A 852 10.98 -29.83 -4.79
CA LEU A 852 11.67 -29.62 -6.06
C LEU A 852 10.68 -29.30 -7.19
N ASP A 853 9.50 -29.92 -7.17
CA ASP A 853 8.41 -29.62 -8.11
C ASP A 853 7.98 -28.15 -7.96
N TYR A 854 7.75 -27.68 -6.73
CA TYR A 854 7.46 -26.28 -6.43
C TYR A 854 8.55 -25.34 -6.96
N ILE A 855 9.83 -25.61 -6.66
CA ILE A 855 10.96 -24.80 -7.15
C ILE A 855 11.03 -24.78 -8.68
N THR A 856 10.77 -25.92 -9.33
CA THR A 856 10.83 -26.04 -10.79
C THR A 856 9.66 -25.31 -11.45
N GLU A 857 8.47 -25.40 -10.86
CA GLU A 857 7.27 -24.69 -11.29
C GLU A 857 7.45 -23.17 -11.18
N LYS A 858 7.99 -22.69 -10.06
CA LYS A 858 8.25 -21.26 -9.81
C LYS A 858 9.55 -20.74 -10.42
N ASN A 859 10.35 -21.59 -11.07
CA ASN A 859 11.69 -21.19 -11.55
C ASN A 859 11.67 -19.96 -12.46
N ALA A 860 10.66 -19.82 -13.31
CA ALA A 860 10.58 -18.73 -14.27
C ALA A 860 10.46 -17.34 -13.60
N ILE A 861 10.04 -17.31 -12.33
CA ILE A 861 9.73 -16.10 -11.58
C ILE A 861 10.69 -15.85 -10.43
N LEU A 862 11.28 -16.91 -9.86
CA LEU A 862 12.21 -16.84 -8.74
C LEU A 862 13.36 -15.88 -9.01
N GLU A 863 13.54 -14.91 -8.13
CA GLU A 863 14.64 -13.95 -8.16
C GLU A 863 15.72 -14.30 -7.14
N HIS A 864 15.31 -14.69 -5.93
CA HIS A 864 16.20 -14.97 -4.81
C HIS A 864 15.82 -16.28 -4.12
N ILE A 865 16.84 -17.07 -3.78
CA ILE A 865 16.73 -18.26 -2.96
C ILE A 865 17.71 -18.14 -1.79
N ARG A 866 17.20 -18.03 -0.56
CA ARG A 866 18.01 -17.98 0.67
C ARG A 866 17.95 -19.32 1.38
N ILE A 867 19.06 -20.04 1.42
CA ILE A 867 19.20 -21.30 2.17
C ILE A 867 19.63 -20.99 3.60
N ALA A 868 18.73 -21.18 4.56
CA ALA A 868 19.01 -21.11 5.99
C ALA A 868 19.55 -22.46 6.48
N GLY A 869 20.83 -22.47 6.87
CA GLY A 869 21.49 -23.64 7.45
C GLY A 869 22.72 -24.12 6.67
N GLY A 870 23.68 -24.68 7.42
CA GLY A 870 24.90 -25.25 6.85
C GLY A 870 24.64 -26.56 6.09
N THR A 871 25.70 -27.11 5.49
CA THR A 871 25.63 -28.35 4.68
C THR A 871 25.24 -29.61 5.46
N ALA A 872 25.18 -29.54 6.79
CA ALA A 872 24.64 -30.60 7.64
C ALA A 872 23.11 -30.55 7.77
N ALA A 873 22.50 -29.38 7.59
CA ALA A 873 21.05 -29.17 7.61
C ALA A 873 20.47 -29.27 6.20
N VAL A 874 20.99 -28.46 5.28
CA VAL A 874 20.64 -28.48 3.85
C VAL A 874 21.90 -28.82 3.07
N SER A 875 22.01 -30.05 2.56
CA SER A 875 23.26 -30.55 1.98
C SER A 875 23.72 -29.76 0.75
N GLN A 876 25.01 -29.88 0.42
CA GLN A 876 25.53 -29.29 -0.82
C GLN A 876 24.84 -29.91 -2.05
N GLU A 877 24.46 -31.18 -1.98
CA GLU A 877 23.74 -31.86 -3.06
C GLU A 877 22.36 -31.23 -3.32
N VAL A 878 21.66 -30.79 -2.27
CA VAL A 878 20.41 -30.02 -2.39
C VAL A 878 20.64 -28.69 -3.11
N GLU A 879 21.64 -27.91 -2.70
CA GLU A 879 21.96 -26.62 -3.35
C GLU A 879 22.36 -26.81 -4.82
N ASP A 880 23.21 -27.79 -5.11
CA ASP A 880 23.62 -28.13 -6.48
C ASP A 880 22.41 -28.57 -7.34
N THR A 881 21.44 -29.26 -6.74
CA THR A 881 20.18 -29.67 -7.39
C THR A 881 19.31 -28.46 -7.70
N ILE A 882 19.16 -27.53 -6.75
CA ILE A 882 18.42 -26.28 -6.94
C ILE A 882 19.06 -25.43 -8.03
N LEU A 883 20.38 -25.23 -7.99
CA LEU A 883 21.12 -24.50 -9.03
C LEU A 883 20.96 -25.14 -10.41
N THR A 884 20.95 -26.47 -10.48
CA THR A 884 20.75 -27.20 -11.74
C THR A 884 19.31 -27.09 -12.26
N ALA A 885 18.33 -27.20 -11.37
CA ALA A 885 16.91 -27.11 -11.72
C ALA A 885 16.53 -25.69 -12.16
N THR A 886 17.13 -24.68 -11.53
CA THR A 886 16.79 -23.28 -11.75
C THR A 886 17.65 -22.59 -12.81
N GLY A 887 18.86 -23.12 -13.08
CA GLY A 887 19.88 -22.38 -13.82
C GLY A 887 20.46 -21.19 -13.04
N GLY A 888 20.18 -21.12 -11.73
CA GLY A 888 20.61 -20.04 -10.84
C GLY A 888 22.12 -19.98 -10.59
N ALA A 889 22.55 -18.90 -9.92
CA ALA A 889 23.96 -18.67 -9.60
C ALA A 889 24.14 -18.37 -8.11
N THR A 890 25.24 -18.85 -7.53
CA THR A 890 25.55 -18.61 -6.11
C THR A 890 25.99 -17.17 -5.85
N GLY A 891 25.52 -16.62 -4.73
CA GLY A 891 25.91 -15.31 -4.20
C GLY A 891 24.89 -14.20 -4.48
N ASP A 892 24.94 -13.15 -3.66
CA ASP A 892 24.20 -11.91 -3.83
C ASP A 892 24.76 -11.11 -5.02
N VAL A 893 24.43 -11.57 -6.24
CA VAL A 893 24.76 -10.86 -7.49
C VAL A 893 23.75 -9.73 -7.73
N ARG A 894 22.59 -9.75 -7.06
CA ARG A 894 21.47 -8.84 -7.28
C ARG A 894 21.45 -7.61 -6.34
N GLY A 895 22.27 -7.58 -5.30
CA GLY A 895 22.28 -6.50 -4.32
C GLY A 895 20.89 -6.31 -3.71
N ASP A 896 20.33 -7.42 -3.21
CA ASP A 896 19.00 -7.63 -2.62
C ASP A 896 18.25 -6.37 -2.11
N ARG A 897 16.92 -6.35 -2.27
CA ARG A 897 15.98 -5.40 -1.63
C ARG A 897 16.23 -5.26 -0.12
N SER A 898 16.81 -6.28 0.51
CA SER A 898 17.26 -6.27 1.91
C SER A 898 18.51 -5.39 2.21
N HIS A 899 19.09 -4.67 1.23
CA HIS A 899 20.37 -3.97 1.41
C HIS A 899 20.37 -2.44 1.36
N GLY A 900 19.23 -1.74 1.41
CA GLY A 900 19.33 -0.28 1.42
C GLY A 900 18.26 0.53 2.12
N THR A 901 17.72 -0.02 3.20
CA THR A 901 17.14 0.81 4.27
C THR A 901 18.22 1.10 5.31
N PHE A 902 18.73 2.32 5.32
CA PHE A 902 19.76 2.77 6.27
C PHE A 902 19.10 3.50 7.42
N VAL A 903 19.03 2.82 8.57
CA VAL A 903 18.43 3.36 9.79
C VAL A 903 19.52 3.93 10.70
N SER A 904 19.44 5.22 10.95
CA SER A 904 20.25 5.91 11.96
C SER A 904 19.36 6.36 13.10
N THR A 905 19.82 6.22 14.35
CA THR A 905 19.04 6.62 15.53
C THR A 905 19.86 7.51 16.44
N GLY A 906 19.19 8.34 17.22
CA GLY A 906 19.81 9.21 18.20
C GLY A 906 18.98 9.27 19.47
N SER A 907 19.64 9.38 20.61
CA SER A 907 18.96 9.70 21.87
C SER A 907 18.77 11.21 21.97
N VAL A 908 17.53 11.64 22.17
CA VAL A 908 17.22 13.06 22.41
C VAL A 908 17.65 13.43 23.82
N ALA A 909 18.43 14.50 23.93
CA ALA A 909 18.87 15.07 25.19
C ALA A 909 18.72 16.60 25.18
N PRO A 910 18.50 17.23 26.35
CA PRO A 910 18.38 18.68 26.44
C PRO A 910 19.73 19.33 26.16
N LEU A 911 19.72 20.45 25.44
CA LEU A 911 20.93 21.23 25.17
C LEU A 911 21.41 21.95 26.44
N PRO A 912 22.70 22.34 26.53
CA PRO A 912 23.20 23.12 27.66
C PRO A 912 22.47 24.47 27.81
N ASP A 913 22.25 24.90 29.05
CA ASP A 913 21.69 26.22 29.40
C ASP A 913 20.26 26.51 28.88
N VAL A 914 19.45 25.46 28.65
CA VAL A 914 18.03 25.59 28.28
C VAL A 914 17.14 26.02 29.45
N ASP A 915 15.93 26.52 29.16
CA ASP A 915 14.95 26.83 30.20
C ASP A 915 14.65 25.59 31.05
N ALA A 916 14.44 25.77 32.36
CA ALA A 916 14.13 24.69 33.27
C ALA A 916 12.89 23.89 32.86
N ALA A 917 11.98 24.48 32.08
CA ALA A 917 10.82 23.80 31.52
C ALA A 917 11.16 22.68 30.51
N TYR A 918 12.37 22.67 29.93
CA TYR A 918 12.83 21.67 28.97
C TYR A 918 14.01 20.83 29.50
N ALA A 919 14.38 20.99 30.78
CA ALA A 919 15.57 20.36 31.35
C ALA A 919 15.46 18.82 31.47
N ASP A 920 14.23 18.31 31.42
CA ASP A 920 13.92 16.88 31.54
C ASP A 920 13.48 16.26 30.21
N VAL A 921 13.66 16.96 29.07
CA VAL A 921 13.28 16.44 27.76
C VAL A 921 14.20 15.28 27.37
N THR A 922 13.60 14.11 27.16
CA THR A 922 14.28 12.88 26.72
C THR A 922 13.52 12.25 25.57
N GLY A 923 14.13 11.29 24.86
CA GLY A 923 13.45 10.61 23.76
C GLY A 923 14.38 9.97 22.76
N THR A 924 13.84 9.67 21.59
CA THR A 924 14.52 9.04 20.47
C THR A 924 14.24 9.78 19.17
N ALA A 925 15.24 9.83 18.31
CA ALA A 925 15.09 10.22 16.92
C ALA A 925 15.54 9.07 16.02
N THR A 926 14.81 8.81 14.95
CA THR A 926 15.11 7.78 13.96
C THR A 926 15.11 8.42 12.58
N MET A 927 16.12 8.13 11.78
CA MET A 927 16.20 8.50 10.37
C MET A 927 16.29 7.23 9.54
N VAL A 928 15.31 7.01 8.67
CA VAL A 928 15.20 5.86 7.77
C VAL A 928 15.42 6.34 6.35
N ARG A 929 16.52 5.94 5.72
CA ARG A 929 16.82 6.24 4.31
C ARG A 929 16.56 5.01 3.47
N THR A 930 15.59 5.04 2.58
CA THR A 930 15.13 3.87 1.82
C THR A 930 15.78 3.78 0.45
N ILE A 931 15.86 2.58 -0.13
CA ILE A 931 16.30 2.39 -1.52
C ILE A 931 15.35 3.05 -2.52
N HIS A 932 14.09 3.24 -2.14
CA HIS A 932 13.05 3.85 -2.97
C HIS A 932 13.21 5.38 -3.10
N GLY A 933 14.28 5.94 -2.53
CA GLY A 933 14.63 7.35 -2.73
C GLY A 933 14.11 8.28 -1.64
N THR A 934 13.69 7.75 -0.49
CA THR A 934 13.13 8.57 0.60
C THR A 934 14.03 8.64 1.83
N THR A 935 13.87 9.70 2.62
CA THR A 935 14.39 9.84 3.97
C THR A 935 13.24 10.20 4.89
N GLU A 936 12.87 9.29 5.77
CA GLU A 936 11.95 9.55 6.85
C GLU A 936 12.70 9.89 8.12
N VAL A 937 12.23 10.88 8.86
CA VAL A 937 12.73 11.19 10.20
C VAL A 937 11.56 11.19 11.16
N GLU A 938 11.63 10.33 12.17
CA GLU A 938 10.72 10.32 13.31
C GLU A 938 11.45 10.86 14.55
N VAL A 939 10.74 11.67 15.33
CA VAL A 939 11.18 12.14 16.65
C VAL A 939 10.07 11.86 17.65
N LEU A 940 10.41 11.11 18.70
CA LEU A 940 9.55 10.82 19.84
C LEU A 940 10.22 11.34 21.10
N VAL A 941 9.54 12.21 21.84
CA VAL A 941 10.05 12.81 23.08
C VAL A 941 9.04 12.76 24.21
N GLU A 942 9.57 12.81 25.43
CA GLU A 942 8.85 12.98 26.68
C GLU A 942 9.45 14.16 27.46
N GLY A 943 8.75 14.63 28.51
CA GLY A 943 9.22 15.71 29.36
C GLY A 943 9.10 17.11 28.75
N MET A 944 8.41 17.25 27.62
CA MET A 944 8.07 18.55 27.03
C MET A 944 7.02 19.28 27.88
N PRO A 945 6.96 20.62 27.88
CA PRO A 945 5.81 21.33 28.42
C PRO A 945 4.53 20.87 27.72
N ALA A 946 3.43 20.68 28.46
CA ALA A 946 2.18 20.16 27.90
C ALA A 946 1.61 21.06 26.79
N ASN A 947 0.97 20.48 25.77
CA ASN A 947 0.28 21.18 24.68
C ASN A 947 1.18 22.21 23.97
N THR A 948 2.45 21.89 23.75
CA THR A 948 3.46 22.82 23.25
C THR A 948 3.96 22.41 21.88
N PHE A 949 3.76 23.29 20.90
CA PHE A 949 4.28 23.12 19.56
C PHE A 949 5.82 23.25 19.55
N ALA A 950 6.48 22.29 18.93
CA ALA A 950 7.92 22.25 18.79
C ALA A 950 8.29 22.20 17.30
N PRO A 951 8.94 23.25 16.76
CA PRO A 951 9.63 23.15 15.48
C PRO A 951 10.80 22.17 15.63
N VAL A 952 10.90 21.23 14.70
CA VAL A 952 11.97 20.24 14.64
C VAL A 952 12.49 20.19 13.21
N HIS A 953 13.81 20.10 13.02
CA HIS A 953 14.41 19.88 11.71
C HIS A 953 15.83 19.30 11.79
N VAL A 954 16.29 18.76 10.67
CA VAL A 954 17.59 18.10 10.52
C VAL A 954 18.70 19.11 10.25
N HIS A 955 19.91 18.79 10.72
CA HIS A 955 21.05 19.68 10.84
C HIS A 955 22.36 19.02 10.38
N VAL A 956 23.31 19.82 9.89
CA VAL A 956 24.63 19.32 9.46
C VAL A 956 25.66 19.20 10.58
N GLY A 957 25.47 19.92 11.69
CA GLY A 957 26.35 19.89 12.86
C GLY A 957 25.95 18.83 13.88
N SER A 958 26.84 18.57 14.84
CA SER A 958 26.58 17.67 15.97
C SER A 958 25.76 18.33 17.08
N CYS A 959 25.27 17.56 18.04
CA CYS A 959 24.58 18.13 19.20
C CYS A 959 25.50 18.96 20.12
N GLU A 960 26.81 18.70 20.13
CA GLU A 960 27.78 19.57 20.82
C GLU A 960 27.82 20.99 20.24
N GLU A 961 27.50 21.14 18.95
CA GLU A 961 27.40 22.41 18.23
C GLU A 961 25.96 22.94 18.17
N ALA A 962 25.06 22.35 18.97
CA ALA A 962 23.62 22.58 18.92
C ALA A 962 23.06 22.44 17.49
N GLY A 963 23.54 21.45 16.74
CA GLY A 963 23.17 21.17 15.34
C GLY A 963 23.82 22.07 14.28
N GLY A 964 24.47 23.19 14.65
CA GLY A 964 25.08 24.07 13.65
C GLY A 964 24.07 24.59 12.60
N ASP A 965 24.46 24.55 11.32
CA ASP A 965 23.65 24.96 10.16
C ASP A 965 22.57 23.92 9.83
N HIS A 966 21.53 24.32 9.10
CA HIS A 966 20.44 23.42 8.68
C HIS A 966 20.94 22.44 7.63
N PHE A 967 20.42 21.20 7.65
CA PHE A 967 20.61 20.27 6.55
C PHE A 967 19.74 20.70 5.37
N GLN A 968 20.33 20.69 4.17
CA GLN A 968 19.63 21.01 2.93
C GLN A 968 19.99 19.99 1.85
N PHE A 969 18.99 19.43 1.17
CA PHE A 969 19.24 18.55 0.02
C PHE A 969 19.96 19.29 -1.12
N VAL A 970 19.58 20.55 -1.35
CA VAL A 970 20.26 21.48 -2.24
C VAL A 970 20.89 22.60 -1.40
N PRO A 971 22.22 22.58 -1.21
CA PRO A 971 22.92 23.60 -0.44
C PRO A 971 22.68 25.02 -0.97
N GLY A 972 22.28 25.94 -0.09
CA GLY A 972 21.95 27.32 -0.43
C GLY A 972 20.52 27.53 -0.96
N GLY A 973 19.70 26.47 -0.98
CA GLY A 973 18.29 26.51 -1.36
C GLY A 973 17.35 27.00 -0.25
N SER A 974 16.05 26.73 -0.41
CA SER A 974 15.01 27.05 0.58
C SER A 974 15.30 26.38 1.93
N MET A 975 15.04 27.08 3.04
CA MET A 975 15.13 26.52 4.41
C MET A 975 13.78 25.97 4.90
N MET A 976 13.07 25.28 4.01
CA MET A 976 11.75 24.69 4.25
C MET A 976 11.62 23.42 3.41
N PRO A 977 10.74 22.48 3.79
CA PRO A 977 10.39 21.35 2.93
C PRO A 977 9.95 21.84 1.54
N PRO A 978 10.29 21.10 0.46
CA PRO A 978 10.89 19.77 0.46
C PRO A 978 12.44 19.76 0.57
N ASN A 979 13.10 20.93 0.68
CA ASN A 979 14.57 21.02 0.68
C ASN A 979 15.20 20.76 2.06
N GLU A 980 14.40 20.67 3.12
CA GLU A 980 14.78 20.30 4.49
C GLU A 980 13.76 19.28 5.03
N ILE A 981 14.11 18.57 6.11
CA ILE A 981 13.25 17.60 6.79
C ILE A 981 12.80 18.18 8.14
N HIS A 982 11.50 18.30 8.37
CA HIS A 982 10.89 18.96 9.53
C HIS A 982 9.85 18.07 10.25
N PRO A 983 10.28 17.13 11.12
CA PRO A 983 9.39 16.24 11.89
C PRO A 983 8.77 16.97 13.10
N ARG A 984 8.04 18.05 12.83
CA ARG A 984 7.44 18.93 13.85
C ARG A 984 6.38 18.17 14.63
N PHE A 985 6.19 18.53 15.89
CA PHE A 985 5.14 17.96 16.73
C PHE A 985 4.56 18.99 17.69
N THR A 986 3.41 18.68 18.28
CA THR A 986 2.94 19.34 19.50
C THR A 986 2.87 18.30 20.60
N SER A 987 3.46 18.59 21.75
CA SER A 987 3.38 17.69 22.90
C SER A 987 1.94 17.61 23.40
N ASP A 988 1.53 16.44 23.88
CA ASP A 988 0.21 16.23 24.46
C ASP A 988 0.09 16.81 25.89
N ALA A 989 -1.02 16.50 26.56
CA ALA A 989 -1.30 16.98 27.90
C ALA A 989 -0.31 16.47 28.97
N VAL A 990 0.42 15.37 28.70
CA VAL A 990 1.43 14.79 29.61
C VAL A 990 2.86 15.09 29.17
N GLY A 991 3.05 15.88 28.11
CA GLY A 991 4.36 16.31 27.67
C GLY A 991 5.08 15.33 26.74
N VAL A 992 4.34 14.39 26.14
CA VAL A 992 4.86 13.48 25.10
C VAL A 992 4.61 14.08 23.73
N GLY A 993 5.61 14.13 22.87
CA GLY A 993 5.51 14.65 21.50
C GLY A 993 6.05 13.64 20.50
N ARG A 994 5.31 13.39 19.42
CA ARG A 994 5.74 12.57 18.29
C ARG A 994 5.58 13.38 17.00
N GLY A 995 6.64 13.45 16.20
CA GLY A 995 6.63 14.09 14.90
C GLY A 995 7.37 13.23 13.89
N THR A 996 6.80 13.09 12.71
CA THR A 996 7.40 12.37 11.59
C THR A 996 7.36 13.28 10.37
N ASP A 997 8.42 13.24 9.55
CA ASP A 997 8.42 13.87 8.24
C ASP A 997 9.18 13.00 7.24
N THR A 998 8.64 12.87 6.04
CA THR A 998 9.20 12.05 4.96
C THR A 998 9.62 12.97 3.83
N ALA A 999 10.92 13.04 3.59
CA ALA A 999 11.46 13.68 2.40
C ALA A 999 11.62 12.65 1.27
N PHE A 1000 11.13 12.99 0.09
CA PHE A 1000 11.28 12.21 -1.13
C PHE A 1000 12.64 12.45 -1.79
N ALA A 1001 13.69 12.30 -0.98
CA ALA A 1001 15.09 12.32 -1.37
C ALA A 1001 15.93 11.59 -0.31
N ILE A 1002 17.07 11.02 -0.71
CA ILE A 1002 18.00 10.35 0.20
C ILE A 1002 18.96 11.39 0.80
N ALA A 1003 18.89 11.57 2.12
CA ALA A 1003 19.75 12.48 2.85
C ALA A 1003 21.18 11.94 2.93
N GLY A 1004 22.15 12.81 2.66
CA GLY A 1004 23.57 12.48 2.74
C GLY A 1004 24.04 12.17 4.16
N ASN A 1005 25.25 11.64 4.29
CA ASN A 1005 25.91 11.44 5.59
C ASN A 1005 26.24 12.75 6.33
N ASP A 1006 25.96 13.91 5.72
CA ASP A 1006 26.00 15.23 6.31
C ASP A 1006 24.73 15.57 7.10
N ALA A 1007 23.63 14.82 6.99
CA ALA A 1007 22.47 14.93 7.88
C ALA A 1007 22.76 14.32 9.27
N ARG A 1008 23.38 15.09 10.16
CA ARG A 1008 24.04 14.56 11.38
C ARG A 1008 23.18 14.55 12.63
N SER A 1009 22.28 15.52 12.77
CA SER A 1009 21.47 15.64 13.99
C SER A 1009 20.08 16.16 13.67
N VAL A 1010 19.17 15.96 14.60
CA VAL A 1010 17.87 16.62 14.63
C VAL A 1010 17.78 17.50 15.86
N VAL A 1011 17.30 18.74 15.68
CA VAL A 1011 17.20 19.73 16.75
C VAL A 1011 15.75 20.09 16.99
N ILE A 1012 15.37 20.11 18.26
CA ILE A 1012 14.04 20.48 18.75
C ILE A 1012 14.11 21.91 19.26
N HIS A 1013 13.13 22.72 18.86
CA HIS A 1013 13.00 24.12 19.25
C HIS A 1013 11.78 24.35 20.14
N ASP A 1014 11.82 25.38 20.97
CA ASP A 1014 10.65 25.93 21.63
C ASP A 1014 9.79 26.78 20.67
N PRO A 1015 8.57 27.21 21.05
CA PRO A 1015 7.72 28.06 20.21
C PRO A 1015 8.33 29.42 19.83
N ASP A 1016 9.32 29.90 20.58
CA ASP A 1016 10.03 31.15 20.31
C ASP A 1016 11.23 30.94 19.34
N GLY A 1017 11.52 29.69 18.97
CA GLY A 1017 12.57 29.29 18.04
C GLY A 1017 13.92 29.00 18.70
N ASN A 1018 14.02 28.99 20.04
CA ASN A 1018 15.26 28.62 20.73
C ASN A 1018 15.47 27.11 20.68
N LYS A 1019 16.71 26.66 20.47
CA LYS A 1019 17.07 25.25 20.47
C LYS A 1019 17.02 24.69 21.91
N VAL A 1020 16.22 23.66 22.16
CA VAL A 1020 15.98 23.10 23.50
C VAL A 1020 16.48 21.67 23.69
N ALA A 1021 16.46 20.85 22.65
CA ALA A 1021 16.98 19.49 22.70
C ALA A 1021 17.56 19.08 21.36
N CYS A 1022 18.39 18.04 21.36
CA CYS A 1022 19.05 17.55 20.17
C CYS A 1022 19.27 16.04 20.27
N ALA A 1023 19.19 15.34 19.13
CA ALA A 1023 19.65 13.97 18.97
C ALA A 1023 20.64 13.89 17.81
N GLU A 1024 21.78 13.26 18.04
CA GLU A 1024 22.79 12.99 17.01
C GLU A 1024 22.52 11.60 16.43
N PHE A 1025 22.52 11.49 15.11
CA PHE A 1025 22.20 10.24 14.43
C PHE A 1025 23.43 9.32 14.39
N ASP A 1026 23.35 8.22 15.12
CA ASP A 1026 24.29 7.10 15.11
C ASP A 1026 23.74 5.97 14.21
N GLY A 1027 24.57 5.43 13.32
CA GLY A 1027 24.17 4.34 12.43
C GLY A 1027 25.09 4.14 11.23
N PRO A 1028 24.79 3.18 10.35
CA PRO A 1028 25.57 2.96 9.13
C PRO A 1028 25.51 4.19 8.21
N GLU A 1029 26.68 4.59 7.71
CA GLU A 1029 26.79 5.58 6.63
C GLU A 1029 26.24 5.01 5.32
N ILE A 1030 25.56 5.83 4.52
CA ILE A 1030 25.14 5.46 3.17
C ILE A 1030 26.33 5.50 2.20
N PRO A 1031 26.35 4.67 1.15
CA PRO A 1031 27.39 4.72 0.12
C PRO A 1031 27.50 6.09 -0.55
N ASP A 1032 28.72 6.49 -0.91
CA ASP A 1032 28.97 7.73 -1.66
C ASP A 1032 28.18 7.74 -2.98
N GLY A 1033 27.39 8.79 -3.20
CA GLY A 1033 26.57 8.97 -4.42
C GLY A 1033 25.14 8.43 -4.32
N ALA A 1034 24.76 7.83 -3.18
CA ALA A 1034 23.36 7.44 -2.92
C ALA A 1034 22.45 8.64 -2.58
N ALA A 1035 23.03 9.77 -2.14
CA ALA A 1035 22.25 10.97 -1.85
C ALA A 1035 21.56 11.51 -3.13
N THR A 1036 20.29 11.88 -3.01
CA THR A 1036 19.48 12.40 -4.11
C THR A 1036 18.88 13.76 -3.76
N THR A 1037 18.37 14.48 -4.76
CA THR A 1037 17.74 15.80 -4.58
C THR A 1037 16.25 15.72 -4.90
N PRO A 1038 15.36 16.38 -4.15
CA PRO A 1038 13.93 16.38 -4.42
C PRO A 1038 13.61 16.98 -5.80
N ALA A 1039 12.70 16.35 -6.56
CA ALA A 1039 12.32 16.78 -7.91
C ALA A 1039 11.82 18.25 -7.96
N LEU A 1040 11.05 18.69 -6.97
CA LEU A 1040 10.52 20.06 -6.88
C LEU A 1040 11.58 21.14 -6.60
N ALA A 1041 12.71 20.78 -5.98
CA ALA A 1041 13.79 21.74 -5.73
C ALA A 1041 14.49 22.17 -7.05
N SER A 1042 14.46 21.30 -8.07
CA SER A 1042 15.07 21.56 -9.37
C SER A 1042 14.31 22.62 -10.19
N PHE A 1043 12.99 22.75 -9.99
CA PHE A 1043 12.18 23.82 -10.61
C PHE A 1043 12.42 25.20 -10.00
N MET A 1044 13.02 25.28 -8.80
CA MET A 1044 13.30 26.56 -8.12
C MET A 1044 14.71 27.10 -8.35
N ALA A 1045 15.60 26.36 -9.01
CA ALA A 1045 16.97 26.78 -9.25
C ALA A 1045 17.20 27.17 -10.73
N PRO A 1046 17.13 28.46 -11.10
CA PRO A 1046 17.74 28.88 -12.36
C PRO A 1046 19.26 28.83 -12.18
N GLU A 1047 19.90 27.76 -12.68
CA GLU A 1047 21.34 27.76 -12.95
C GLU A 1047 21.66 28.81 -14.03
N LEU A 1048 21.83 30.06 -13.61
CA LEU A 1048 22.69 30.99 -14.35
C LEU A 1048 24.12 30.81 -13.84
N GLY A 1049 24.82 29.84 -14.44
CA GLY A 1049 26.27 29.78 -14.41
C GLY A 1049 26.87 31.03 -15.04
N MET A 1050 27.01 32.10 -14.27
CA MET A 1050 27.92 33.20 -14.59
C MET A 1050 29.26 32.90 -13.93
N GLY A 1051 30.14 32.30 -14.74
CA GLY A 1051 31.55 32.24 -14.44
C GLY A 1051 32.11 33.65 -14.23
N ASP A 1052 32.98 33.76 -13.24
CA ASP A 1052 33.82 34.91 -12.95
C ASP A 1052 34.37 35.53 -14.24
N ASP A 1053 34.01 36.79 -14.53
CA ASP A 1053 34.92 37.65 -15.28
C ASP A 1053 34.85 39.11 -14.81
N ASP A 1054 36.02 39.55 -14.39
CA ASP A 1054 36.38 40.84 -13.82
C ASP A 1054 36.24 41.95 -14.88
N SER A 1055 35.14 42.70 -14.90
CA SER A 1055 35.15 44.08 -15.46
C SER A 1055 33.96 44.91 -15.02
N GLY A 1056 34.21 45.81 -14.06
CA GLY A 1056 33.19 46.69 -13.50
C GLY A 1056 32.52 47.65 -14.49
N MET A 1057 31.19 47.55 -14.62
CA MET A 1057 30.27 48.66 -14.92
C MET A 1057 28.90 48.43 -14.26
N PRO A 1058 28.22 49.46 -13.70
CA PRO A 1058 26.97 49.26 -12.94
C PRO A 1058 25.71 49.19 -13.81
N THR A 1059 24.76 48.38 -13.35
CA THR A 1059 23.49 47.90 -13.95
C THR A 1059 22.42 48.94 -14.30
N TRP A 1060 22.64 50.24 -14.10
CA TRP A 1060 21.64 51.27 -14.42
C TRP A 1060 21.63 51.71 -15.90
N LEU A 1061 22.62 51.30 -16.70
CA LEU A 1061 22.70 51.66 -18.13
C LEU A 1061 21.77 50.80 -19.03
N TRP A 1062 21.35 49.62 -18.57
CA TRP A 1062 20.45 48.71 -19.31
C TRP A 1062 19.01 49.23 -19.40
N TYR A 1063 18.50 49.87 -18.36
CA TYR A 1063 17.14 50.42 -18.32
C TYR A 1063 16.93 51.64 -19.25
N ALA A 1064 18.01 52.33 -19.65
CA ALA A 1064 17.92 53.49 -20.54
C ALA A 1064 17.75 53.13 -22.02
N VAL A 1065 18.10 51.90 -22.42
CA VAL A 1065 18.06 51.44 -23.82
C VAL A 1065 16.73 50.74 -24.14
N ALA A 1066 16.13 50.03 -23.17
CA ALA A 1066 14.81 49.40 -23.34
C ALA A 1066 13.66 50.42 -23.44
N GLY A 1067 13.77 51.57 -22.76
CA GLY A 1067 12.73 52.62 -22.78
C GLY A 1067 12.58 53.38 -24.11
N TRP A 1068 13.60 53.38 -24.98
CA TRP A 1068 13.57 54.09 -26.27
C TRP A 1068 12.94 53.26 -27.41
N ILE A 1069 12.94 51.94 -27.29
CA ILE A 1069 12.44 51.03 -28.32
C ILE A 1069 10.91 50.91 -28.25
N LEU A 1070 10.31 50.96 -27.05
CA LEU A 1070 8.84 50.92 -26.87
C LEU A 1070 8.12 52.21 -27.33
N ILE A 1071 8.75 53.37 -27.25
CA ILE A 1071 8.14 54.66 -27.68
C ILE A 1071 8.10 54.79 -29.21
N SER A 1072 8.93 54.03 -29.93
CA SER A 1072 9.05 54.12 -31.39
C SER A 1072 8.02 53.26 -32.15
N LEU A 1073 7.35 52.32 -31.49
CA LEU A 1073 6.40 51.38 -32.11
C LEU A 1073 4.91 51.76 -31.91
N LEU A 1074 4.59 52.64 -30.95
CA LEU A 1074 3.21 52.98 -30.56
C LEU A 1074 2.58 54.17 -31.30
N LEU A 1075 3.28 54.85 -32.22
CA LEU A 1075 2.74 55.97 -33.00
C LEU A 1075 2.61 55.61 -34.48
N GLY A 1076 1.66 54.73 -34.80
CA GLY A 1076 1.25 54.49 -36.18
C GLY A 1076 0.64 55.74 -36.82
N TRP A 1077 0.84 55.93 -38.14
CA TRP A 1077 -0.16 56.47 -39.08
C TRP A 1077 0.33 56.36 -40.55
N VAL A 1078 -0.52 55.72 -41.36
CA VAL A 1078 -0.58 55.60 -42.84
C VAL A 1078 -0.92 56.97 -43.47
N PRO A 1079 -0.95 57.28 -44.81
CA PRO A 1079 -0.40 56.70 -46.07
C PRO A 1079 0.38 57.74 -46.95
N ARG A 1080 1.03 57.30 -48.05
CA ARG A 1080 0.81 57.90 -49.41
C ARG A 1080 1.37 57.07 -50.57
N ARG A 1081 0.53 56.98 -51.60
CA ARG A 1081 0.59 56.16 -52.81
C ARG A 1081 1.59 56.65 -53.89
N VAL A 1082 2.17 55.65 -54.57
CA VAL A 1082 2.27 55.43 -56.03
C VAL A 1082 3.17 56.33 -56.91
N ARG A 1083 4.16 55.63 -57.51
CA ARG A 1083 4.81 55.75 -58.85
C ARG A 1083 4.84 57.11 -59.57
N ALA A 1084 6.04 57.47 -60.04
CA ALA A 1084 6.32 57.53 -61.49
C ALA A 1084 7.83 57.63 -61.78
N ARG A 1085 8.31 56.72 -62.65
CA ARG A 1085 9.46 57.01 -63.54
C ARG A 1085 9.02 58.11 -64.52
N ARG A 1086 9.92 59.05 -64.82
CA ARG A 1086 9.75 60.04 -65.90
C ARG A 1086 9.55 59.34 -67.26
N THR A 1087 8.48 59.72 -67.97
CA THR A 1087 8.51 60.34 -69.32
C THR A 1087 7.15 60.95 -69.66
N SER A 1088 7.21 62.20 -70.16
CA SER A 1088 6.18 63.09 -70.75
C SER A 1088 4.94 63.43 -69.95
#